data_AF-A0A8H5GKE8-F1
#
_entry.id   AF-A0A8H5GKE8-F1
#
_cell.length_a   1.000
_cell.length_b   1.000
_cell.length_c   1.000
_cell.angle_alpha   90.00
_cell.angle_beta   90.00
_cell.angle_gamma   90.00
#
_symmetry.space_group_name_H-M   'P 1'
#
loop_
_entity.id
_entity.type
_entity.pdbx_description
1 polymer ?
#
loop_
_entity_poly.entity_id
_entity_poly.type
_entity_poly.pdbx_seq_one_letter_code
_entity_poly.pdbx_strand_id
1 'polypeptide(L)'
;MSALPPSPTSSSSRSPSPNTVSPVLRKNPTDPNAKWLVQKFGGTSVGKFPAKIARDVVSPYIKDHRVAIVCSARSGSTKALGTTNLLLRAASEALMRRPQSPQMNSPSSSGTMTPLTFGLFGQIKDIPPRSPPHTPLRSRSSSADEKSGLCMTPLSPLTVPIAGQSEPKFNATVDLIREQHIKAANEAIHNPEIRNELEEEIERDCDWLRGFLFASQVVDEVSPRSKDSIIGLGEKLACKLMTAVLRDQGIDAEYVSLENIVPDVEQEIYSSVGGNVTLDQGFYDRVAAAVGERVRACGYFSPIPGSLLLQVGRGYTDLLSALLAVGLSTSDGATLLDTGTLKYNARVDWDVSELQIWKEVDGIFTADPRKVPTARVLEKISPDEAAELTYYGSEVVHPFTMEQVIRRKIPIRIKNVENPSGCGTLICPDSELSESPSPVSPVSKPFSTHSRTGSVSEQLSALALSGSESPRKLPTAVTIKEHIIVINVNSNRKSVSHGFLAGIFGVLDRYGVVVDLISTSEVHVSMAIEDTFVASGGGGSGGGGKTLDRVIRELRSSGTVSVHRNMAILSLVGKNMRHLVGIAGLMFTTLGKGNVNIEMISQGASEINISCVIDSQDAVKALNLIHQSCLRVPASYSANSTNRGESCGL
;
A
#
# COMPACT_ATOMS: atom_id res chain seq x y z
N MET A 1 -83.03 -19.78 31.04
CA MET A 1 -83.52 -18.57 30.33
C MET A 1 -82.37 -17.57 30.24
N SER A 2 -82.45 -16.61 29.30
CA SER A 2 -81.64 -15.38 29.21
C SER A 2 -80.11 -15.49 29.35
N ALA A 3 -79.40 -15.38 28.23
CA ALA A 3 -78.07 -14.77 28.15
C ALA A 3 -78.05 -13.83 26.95
N LEU A 4 -77.49 -12.62 27.12
CA LEU A 4 -77.41 -11.59 26.07
C LEU A 4 -76.06 -11.66 25.35
N PRO A 5 -75.99 -11.33 24.04
CA PRO A 5 -74.72 -11.18 23.33
C PRO A 5 -74.02 -9.85 23.70
N PRO A 6 -72.68 -9.79 23.71
CA PRO A 6 -71.92 -8.58 24.04
C PRO A 6 -71.80 -7.59 22.86
N SER A 7 -71.46 -6.35 23.18
CA SER A 7 -71.30 -5.23 22.24
C SER A 7 -70.04 -5.35 21.35
N PRO A 8 -70.05 -4.80 20.12
CA PRO A 8 -68.86 -4.75 19.27
C PRO A 8 -67.88 -3.66 19.74
N THR A 9 -66.59 -3.97 19.75
CA THR A 9 -65.50 -2.99 19.95
C THR A 9 -65.10 -2.34 18.62
N SER A 10 -64.89 -1.03 18.63
CA SER A 10 -64.42 -0.27 17.47
C SER A 10 -62.89 -0.31 17.35
N SER A 11 -62.38 -0.94 16.30
CA SER A 11 -61.00 -0.81 15.85
C SER A 11 -60.95 -0.03 14.52
N SER A 12 -60.15 1.03 14.47
CA SER A 12 -60.03 1.90 13.30
C SER A 12 -59.11 1.28 12.25
N SER A 13 -59.69 0.83 11.14
CA SER A 13 -58.96 0.31 9.99
C SER A 13 -58.17 1.42 9.26
N ARG A 14 -56.91 1.59 9.65
CA ARG A 14 -55.97 2.47 8.93
C ARG A 14 -55.61 1.81 7.60
N SER A 15 -56.03 2.42 6.49
CA SER A 15 -55.74 1.93 5.14
C SER A 15 -54.21 1.86 4.89
N PRO A 16 -53.68 0.79 4.29
CA PRO A 16 -52.27 0.72 3.94
C PRO A 16 -51.94 1.80 2.89
N SER A 17 -50.82 2.49 3.08
CA SER A 17 -50.21 3.36 2.08
C SER A 17 -49.80 2.55 0.84
N PRO A 18 -49.78 3.14 -0.37
CA PRO A 18 -49.37 2.44 -1.58
C PRO A 18 -47.93 1.90 -1.44
N ASN A 19 -47.70 0.71 -1.98
CA ASN A 19 -46.42 0.00 -1.85
C ASN A 19 -45.27 0.79 -2.50
N THR A 20 -44.42 1.40 -1.69
CA THR A 20 -43.05 1.75 -2.11
C THR A 20 -42.30 0.43 -2.32
N VAL A 21 -42.29 -0.06 -3.55
CA VAL A 21 -41.48 -1.23 -3.92
C VAL A 21 -40.02 -0.80 -3.87
N SER A 22 -39.33 -1.12 -2.76
CA SER A 22 -37.90 -0.93 -2.64
C SER A 22 -37.20 -1.54 -3.87
N PRO A 23 -36.30 -0.81 -4.56
CA PRO A 23 -35.66 -1.33 -5.75
C PRO A 23 -34.93 -2.63 -5.42
N VAL A 24 -35.14 -3.66 -6.24
CA VAL A 24 -34.53 -4.98 -6.03
C VAL A 24 -33.03 -4.87 -6.29
N LEU A 25 -32.27 -4.61 -5.23
CA LEU A 25 -30.82 -4.42 -5.28
C LEU A 25 -30.15 -5.70 -5.79
N ARG A 26 -29.18 -5.53 -6.69
CA ARG A 26 -28.33 -6.62 -7.21
C ARG A 26 -27.41 -7.07 -6.08
N LYS A 27 -27.68 -8.25 -5.53
CA LYS A 27 -26.85 -8.90 -4.50
C LYS A 27 -25.75 -9.73 -5.15
N ASN A 28 -24.70 -10.06 -4.38
CA ASN A 28 -23.75 -11.10 -4.74
C ASN A 28 -24.50 -12.44 -5.02
N PRO A 29 -23.97 -13.33 -5.90
CA PRO A 29 -24.62 -14.60 -6.20
C PRO A 29 -24.82 -15.47 -4.96
N THR A 30 -26.00 -16.07 -4.82
CA THR A 30 -26.34 -17.02 -3.74
C THR A 30 -25.88 -18.46 -4.04
N ASP A 31 -25.28 -18.71 -5.20
CA ASP A 31 -24.66 -19.99 -5.53
C ASP A 31 -23.37 -20.16 -4.71
N PRO A 32 -23.24 -21.18 -3.84
CA PRO A 32 -22.02 -21.43 -3.09
C PRO A 32 -20.79 -21.66 -3.97
N ASN A 33 -20.98 -22.10 -5.22
CA ASN A 33 -19.90 -22.37 -6.18
C ASN A 33 -19.37 -21.10 -6.89
N ALA A 34 -20.08 -19.97 -6.80
CA ALA A 34 -19.66 -18.73 -7.47
C ALA A 34 -18.33 -18.24 -6.90
N LYS A 35 -17.27 -18.15 -7.71
CA LYS A 35 -15.95 -17.77 -7.20
C LYS A 35 -15.93 -16.33 -6.69
N TRP A 36 -15.15 -16.09 -5.65
CA TRP A 36 -14.86 -14.76 -5.15
C TRP A 36 -13.97 -13.98 -6.14
N LEU A 37 -14.19 -12.67 -6.22
CA LEU A 37 -13.38 -11.72 -6.97
C LEU A 37 -13.03 -10.55 -6.04
N VAL A 38 -11.74 -10.35 -5.76
CA VAL A 38 -11.29 -9.24 -4.91
C VAL A 38 -10.91 -8.06 -5.79
N GLN A 39 -11.56 -6.91 -5.61
CA GLN A 39 -11.31 -5.69 -6.36
C GLN A 39 -10.75 -4.59 -5.47
N LYS A 40 -9.48 -4.22 -5.66
CA LYS A 40 -8.78 -3.18 -4.91
C LYS A 40 -8.69 -1.88 -5.71
N PHE A 41 -9.16 -0.77 -5.15
CA PHE A 41 -9.14 0.55 -5.79
C PHE A 41 -8.13 1.51 -5.15
N GLY A 42 -7.38 2.23 -5.99
CA GLY A 42 -6.50 3.33 -5.55
C GLY A 42 -7.27 4.56 -5.07
N GLY A 43 -6.68 5.35 -4.17
CA GLY A 43 -7.34 6.52 -3.57
C GLY A 43 -7.75 7.60 -4.58
N THR A 44 -6.96 7.77 -5.65
CA THR A 44 -7.28 8.63 -6.80
C THR A 44 -8.39 8.04 -7.68
N SER A 45 -8.40 6.72 -7.89
CA SER A 45 -9.50 6.02 -8.56
C SER A 45 -10.84 6.25 -7.85
N VAL A 46 -10.88 6.06 -6.53
CA VAL A 46 -12.06 6.30 -5.68
C VAL A 46 -12.44 7.80 -5.66
N GLY A 47 -11.47 8.70 -5.82
CA GLY A 47 -11.72 10.15 -5.79
C GLY A 47 -12.18 10.78 -7.10
N LYS A 48 -11.83 10.21 -8.25
CA LYS A 48 -12.23 10.72 -9.58
C LYS A 48 -13.40 9.95 -10.19
N PHE A 49 -13.51 8.66 -9.89
CA PHE A 49 -14.35 7.73 -10.66
C PHE A 49 -15.34 6.88 -9.84
N PRO A 50 -15.85 7.27 -8.66
CA PRO A 50 -16.67 6.39 -7.81
C PRO A 50 -17.93 5.89 -8.55
N ALA A 51 -18.68 6.78 -9.20
CA ALA A 51 -19.86 6.39 -9.98
C ALA A 51 -19.54 5.51 -11.20
N LYS A 52 -18.33 5.62 -11.76
CA LYS A 52 -17.84 4.76 -12.86
C LYS A 52 -17.37 3.40 -12.35
N ILE A 53 -16.79 3.33 -11.15
CA ILE A 53 -16.44 2.08 -10.47
C ILE A 53 -17.71 1.24 -10.24
N ALA A 54 -18.74 1.80 -9.63
CA ALA A 54 -20.00 1.07 -9.41
C ALA A 54 -20.63 0.55 -10.72
N ARG A 55 -20.75 1.41 -11.74
CA ARG A 55 -21.46 1.11 -12.99
C ARG A 55 -20.68 0.21 -13.95
N ASP A 56 -19.44 0.62 -14.26
CA ASP A 56 -18.66 0.07 -15.38
C ASP A 56 -17.59 -0.94 -14.92
N VAL A 57 -17.28 -0.98 -13.61
CA VAL A 57 -16.31 -1.93 -13.03
C VAL A 57 -16.96 -3.02 -12.18
N VAL A 58 -17.84 -2.67 -11.24
CA VAL A 58 -18.41 -3.65 -10.28
C VAL A 58 -19.64 -4.37 -10.87
N SER A 59 -20.59 -3.62 -11.45
CA SER A 59 -21.85 -4.16 -11.99
C SER A 59 -21.71 -5.29 -13.03
N PRO A 60 -20.64 -5.37 -13.85
CA PRO A 60 -20.44 -6.52 -14.74
C PRO A 60 -20.18 -7.84 -13.99
N TYR A 61 -19.29 -7.85 -12.98
CA TYR A 61 -18.81 -9.09 -12.36
C TYR A 61 -19.78 -9.69 -11.34
N ILE A 62 -20.66 -8.89 -10.72
CA ILE A 62 -21.60 -9.34 -9.66
C ILE A 62 -22.63 -10.38 -10.14
N LYS A 63 -22.73 -10.63 -11.45
CA LYS A 63 -23.55 -11.71 -12.01
C LYS A 63 -22.94 -13.10 -11.80
N ASP A 64 -21.62 -13.18 -11.94
CA ASP A 64 -20.89 -14.44 -12.10
C ASP A 64 -19.95 -14.71 -10.90
N HIS A 65 -19.65 -13.68 -10.11
CA HIS A 65 -18.69 -13.72 -9.01
C HIS A 65 -19.26 -13.10 -7.72
N ARG A 66 -18.83 -13.62 -6.57
CA ARG A 66 -18.99 -12.93 -5.27
C ARG A 66 -17.92 -11.83 -5.19
N VAL A 67 -18.31 -10.57 -5.33
CA VAL A 67 -17.36 -9.45 -5.35
C VAL A 67 -17.08 -8.95 -3.93
N ALA A 68 -15.80 -8.77 -3.60
CA ALA A 68 -15.33 -8.11 -2.38
C ALA A 68 -14.45 -6.90 -2.74
N ILE A 69 -14.71 -5.74 -2.13
CA ILE A 69 -14.10 -4.45 -2.53
C ILE A 69 -13.20 -3.91 -1.43
N VAL A 70 -12.00 -3.43 -1.81
CA VAL A 70 -11.04 -2.79 -0.90
C VAL A 70 -10.65 -1.41 -1.43
N CYS A 71 -10.92 -0.34 -0.68
CA CYS A 71 -10.58 1.03 -1.09
C CYS A 71 -9.40 1.58 -0.28
N SER A 72 -8.51 2.33 -0.93
CA SER A 72 -7.60 3.27 -0.23
C SER A 72 -8.30 4.61 0.00
N ALA A 73 -7.83 5.38 0.99
CA ALA A 73 -8.34 6.70 1.34
C ALA A 73 -8.42 7.65 0.13
N ARG A 74 -9.52 8.40 0.02
CA ARG A 74 -9.79 9.24 -1.17
C ARG A 74 -8.70 10.28 -1.38
N SER A 75 -8.28 10.42 -2.64
CA SER A 75 -7.40 11.48 -3.14
C SER A 75 -8.07 12.14 -4.34
N GLY A 76 -8.09 13.47 -4.40
CA GLY A 76 -8.72 14.20 -5.50
C GLY A 76 -7.85 14.22 -6.77
N SER A 77 -7.31 15.38 -7.11
CA SER A 77 -6.42 15.54 -8.27
C SER A 77 -5.08 14.83 -8.11
N THR A 78 -4.52 14.76 -6.89
CA THR A 78 -3.20 14.17 -6.61
C THR A 78 -3.17 13.39 -5.30
N LYS A 79 -2.26 12.39 -5.18
CA LYS A 79 -1.97 11.69 -3.91
C LYS A 79 -1.54 12.66 -2.80
N ALA A 80 -0.78 13.71 -3.13
CA ALA A 80 -0.21 14.66 -2.17
C ALA A 80 -1.28 15.46 -1.40
N LEU A 81 -2.40 15.78 -2.06
CA LEU A 81 -3.57 16.43 -1.46
C LEU A 81 -4.62 15.43 -0.94
N GLY A 82 -4.29 14.14 -0.89
CA GLY A 82 -5.20 13.08 -0.45
C GLY A 82 -5.42 13.03 1.06
N THR A 83 -6.54 12.41 1.46
CA THR A 83 -7.03 12.36 2.85
C THR A 83 -5.97 11.86 3.84
N THR A 84 -5.18 10.84 3.49
CA THR A 84 -4.07 10.33 4.32
C THR A 84 -3.04 11.41 4.69
N ASN A 85 -2.71 12.32 3.76
CA ASN A 85 -1.75 13.41 4.03
C ASN A 85 -2.39 14.53 4.86
N LEU A 86 -3.70 14.77 4.72
CA LEU A 86 -4.44 15.68 5.60
C LEU A 86 -4.55 15.11 7.03
N LEU A 87 -4.76 13.81 7.19
CA LEU A 87 -4.79 13.12 8.49
C LEU A 87 -3.41 13.14 9.18
N LEU A 88 -2.33 12.86 8.44
CA LEU A 88 -0.95 13.02 8.92
C LEU A 88 -0.64 14.47 9.33
N ARG A 89 -1.13 15.45 8.57
CA ARG A 89 -1.02 16.87 8.91
C ARG A 89 -1.81 17.20 10.18
N ALA A 90 -3.05 16.75 10.32
CA ALA A 90 -3.88 16.99 11.50
C ALA A 90 -3.25 16.41 12.78
N ALA A 91 -2.69 15.19 12.71
CA ALA A 91 -1.91 14.59 13.80
C ALA A 91 -0.66 15.43 14.16
N SER A 92 0.02 15.98 13.16
CA SER A 92 1.18 16.87 13.37
C SER A 92 0.77 18.25 13.93
N GLU A 93 -0.43 18.72 13.60
CA GLU A 93 -1.01 19.97 14.11
C GLU A 93 -1.54 19.83 15.55
N ALA A 94 -1.95 18.62 15.97
CA ALA A 94 -2.26 18.32 17.37
C ALA A 94 -1.02 18.42 18.28
N LEU A 95 0.12 17.90 17.81
CA LEU A 95 1.43 17.96 18.50
C LEU A 95 2.09 19.36 18.48
N MET A 96 1.58 20.32 17.71
CA MET A 96 2.08 21.69 17.80
C MET A 96 1.52 22.40 19.04
N ARG A 97 2.37 22.56 20.06
CA ARG A 97 2.08 23.35 21.25
C ARG A 97 1.42 24.69 20.89
N ARG A 98 0.32 24.99 21.58
CA ARG A 98 -0.46 26.22 21.37
C ARG A 98 0.46 27.45 21.51
N PRO A 99 0.39 28.44 20.59
CA PRO A 99 1.04 29.72 20.81
C PRO A 99 0.55 30.32 22.12
N GLN A 100 1.47 30.74 22.99
CA GLN A 100 1.09 31.61 24.10
C GLN A 100 0.56 32.92 23.50
N SER A 101 -0.61 33.36 23.95
CA SER A 101 -1.15 34.66 23.59
C SER A 101 -0.12 35.75 23.93
N PRO A 102 0.15 36.73 23.04
CA PRO A 102 1.09 37.80 23.35
C PRO A 102 0.60 38.58 24.55
N GLN A 103 1.28 38.44 25.70
CA GLN A 103 0.99 39.22 26.89
C GLN A 103 1.21 40.70 26.56
N MET A 104 0.25 41.55 26.92
CA MET A 104 0.41 43.00 26.81
C MET A 104 1.54 43.44 27.73
N ASN A 105 2.55 44.11 27.17
CA ASN A 105 3.68 44.61 27.93
C ASN A 105 3.23 45.69 28.94
N SER A 106 3.26 45.36 30.23
CA SER A 106 3.20 46.31 31.35
C SER A 106 4.44 46.13 32.24
N PRO A 107 5.22 47.20 32.53
CA PRO A 107 6.55 47.04 33.10
C PRO A 107 6.55 46.76 34.62
N SER A 108 7.23 45.66 34.97
CA SER A 108 8.04 45.44 36.19
C SER A 108 7.53 45.88 37.57
N SER A 109 7.31 44.91 38.45
CA SER A 109 7.97 44.87 39.77
C SER A 109 8.12 43.43 40.28
N SER A 110 9.07 43.20 41.20
CA SER A 110 9.46 41.87 41.70
C SER A 110 8.81 41.54 43.04
N GLY A 111 8.42 40.27 43.27
CA GLY A 111 7.83 39.85 44.55
C GLY A 111 7.60 38.33 44.67
N THR A 112 8.55 37.62 45.29
CA THR A 112 8.56 36.15 45.50
C THR A 112 7.59 35.69 46.59
N MET A 113 6.95 34.52 46.43
CA MET A 113 6.91 33.44 47.45
C MET A 113 6.39 32.11 46.90
N THR A 114 6.94 30.99 47.39
CA THR A 114 6.67 29.62 46.90
C THR A 114 6.47 28.64 48.07
N PRO A 115 5.42 27.81 48.09
CA PRO A 115 5.32 26.65 48.97
C PRO A 115 6.01 25.41 48.39
N LEU A 116 6.60 24.57 49.24
CA LEU A 116 7.33 23.34 48.87
C LEU A 116 6.46 22.08 49.00
N THR A 117 6.65 21.13 48.09
CA THR A 117 6.51 19.68 48.34
C THR A 117 7.51 18.90 47.48
N PHE A 118 8.06 17.81 48.02
CA PHE A 118 9.17 17.05 47.41
C PHE A 118 8.72 15.86 46.55
N GLY A 119 9.59 15.45 45.63
CA GLY A 119 9.39 14.29 44.74
C GLY A 119 9.67 12.92 45.38
N LEU A 120 9.44 11.85 44.63
CA LEU A 120 9.25 10.48 45.15
C LEU A 120 9.99 9.41 44.32
N PHE A 121 11.17 8.93 44.76
CA PHE A 121 11.82 7.69 44.25
C PHE A 121 12.97 7.18 45.18
N GLY A 122 13.09 5.85 45.37
CA GLY A 122 14.17 5.14 46.11
C GLY A 122 13.84 4.82 47.58
N GLN A 123 13.59 3.57 48.02
CA GLN A 123 14.50 2.41 48.26
C GLN A 123 15.47 2.58 49.46
N ILE A 124 15.71 1.64 50.39
CA ILE A 124 15.10 0.31 50.74
C ILE A 124 15.60 -0.12 52.17
N LYS A 125 15.06 -1.20 52.80
CA LYS A 125 15.42 -1.82 54.13
C LYS A 125 14.89 -1.14 55.41
N ASP A 126 14.60 -1.82 56.54
CA ASP A 126 14.63 -3.27 56.87
C ASP A 126 13.63 -3.65 58.03
N ILE A 127 13.15 -4.91 58.03
CA ILE A 127 12.66 -5.72 59.19
C ILE A 127 11.26 -5.42 59.87
N PRO A 128 10.52 -6.42 60.42
CA PRO A 128 9.06 -6.36 60.73
C PRO A 128 8.72 -6.81 62.20
N PRO A 129 7.59 -7.47 62.57
CA PRO A 129 6.17 -7.43 62.14
C PRO A 129 5.15 -7.19 63.32
N ARG A 130 3.87 -6.86 63.04
CA ARG A 130 2.67 -7.37 63.80
C ARG A 130 1.31 -6.89 63.24
N SER A 131 0.25 -7.65 63.57
CA SER A 131 -1.16 -7.43 63.18
C SER A 131 -2.11 -8.28 64.04
N PRO A 132 -3.44 -8.02 64.09
CA PRO A 132 -4.16 -6.75 64.15
C PRO A 132 -4.81 -6.62 65.57
N PRO A 133 -6.11 -6.31 65.90
CA PRO A 133 -7.37 -6.56 65.16
C PRO A 133 -8.55 -5.53 65.27
N HIS A 134 -9.61 -5.84 64.51
CA HIS A 134 -11.06 -5.57 64.72
C HIS A 134 -11.71 -4.16 64.75
N THR A 135 -12.93 -4.16 64.18
CA THR A 135 -13.95 -3.11 64.04
C THR A 135 -14.86 -2.98 65.27
N PRO A 136 -15.68 -1.90 65.34
CA PRO A 136 -17.13 -2.12 65.43
C PRO A 136 -17.99 -1.32 64.42
N LEU A 137 -19.31 -1.57 64.41
CA LEU A 137 -20.32 -1.02 63.50
C LEU A 137 -21.32 -0.06 64.21
N ARG A 138 -22.26 0.51 63.43
CA ARG A 138 -23.56 1.14 63.81
C ARG A 138 -23.51 2.59 64.38
N SER A 139 -24.54 3.45 64.23
CA SER A 139 -25.75 3.40 63.36
C SER A 139 -26.50 4.76 63.23
N ARG A 140 -27.35 4.86 62.21
CA ARG A 140 -28.32 5.92 61.81
C ARG A 140 -29.09 6.69 62.90
N SER A 141 -29.40 7.97 62.61
CA SER A 141 -30.66 8.72 62.92
C SER A 141 -30.75 9.92 61.93
N SER A 142 -31.77 10.08 61.08
CA SER A 142 -32.98 10.97 61.22
C SER A 142 -32.70 12.47 61.46
N SER A 143 -33.36 13.46 60.83
CA SER A 143 -34.50 13.49 59.87
C SER A 143 -34.81 14.92 59.37
N ALA A 144 -35.82 15.06 58.51
CA ALA A 144 -36.61 16.26 58.12
C ALA A 144 -36.27 16.96 56.78
N ASP A 145 -37.33 17.52 56.18
CA ASP A 145 -37.41 18.09 54.82
C ASP A 145 -37.06 19.60 54.75
N GLU A 146 -36.71 20.08 53.56
CA GLU A 146 -37.58 21.05 52.86
C GLU A 146 -37.29 21.14 51.35
N LYS A 147 -38.22 21.72 50.58
CA LYS A 147 -38.18 21.77 49.11
C LYS A 147 -37.68 23.12 48.59
N SER A 148 -36.67 23.11 47.74
CA SER A 148 -36.54 24.08 46.64
C SER A 148 -35.99 23.39 45.40
N GLY A 149 -36.49 23.78 44.21
CA GLY A 149 -36.15 23.12 42.96
C GLY A 149 -34.91 23.73 42.31
N LEU A 150 -33.96 22.89 41.90
CA LEU A 150 -32.88 23.27 40.99
C LEU A 150 -33.01 22.50 39.68
N CYS A 151 -32.92 23.24 38.57
CA CYS A 151 -32.96 22.68 37.23
C CYS A 151 -31.69 21.86 36.97
N MET A 152 -31.85 20.57 36.66
CA MET A 152 -30.76 19.77 36.09
C MET A 152 -30.52 20.23 34.65
N THR A 153 -29.50 21.07 34.48
CA THR A 153 -29.00 21.41 33.15
C THR A 153 -28.29 20.19 32.55
N PRO A 154 -28.53 19.86 31.27
CA PRO A 154 -27.82 18.76 30.62
C PRO A 154 -26.34 19.10 30.45
N LEU A 155 -25.48 18.08 30.59
CA LEU A 155 -24.04 18.22 30.37
C LEU A 155 -23.77 18.75 28.95
N SER A 156 -23.12 19.91 28.86
CA SER A 156 -22.67 20.46 27.59
C SER A 156 -21.56 19.59 26.99
N PRO A 157 -21.47 19.45 25.65
CA PRO A 157 -20.44 18.64 25.03
C PRO A 157 -19.04 19.21 25.30
N LEU A 158 -18.06 18.30 25.45
CA LEU A 158 -16.66 18.60 25.80
C LEU A 158 -15.88 19.41 24.74
N THR A 159 -16.53 19.80 23.64
CA THR A 159 -15.96 20.55 22.51
C THR A 159 -16.19 22.05 22.56
N VAL A 160 -16.98 22.59 23.49
CA VAL A 160 -17.19 24.05 23.60
C VAL A 160 -15.91 24.75 24.08
N PRO A 161 -15.34 25.72 23.33
CA PRO A 161 -14.16 26.45 23.78
C PRO A 161 -14.46 27.28 25.03
N ILE A 162 -13.58 27.21 26.03
CA ILE A 162 -13.59 28.17 27.15
C ILE A 162 -13.37 29.57 26.56
N ALA A 163 -14.28 30.50 26.87
CA ALA A 163 -14.32 31.84 26.26
C ALA A 163 -12.94 32.54 26.29
N GLY A 164 -12.42 32.87 25.11
CA GLY A 164 -11.10 33.49 24.93
C GLY A 164 -9.99 32.55 24.43
N GLN A 165 -10.24 31.25 24.29
CA GLN A 165 -9.27 30.33 23.64
C GLN A 165 -9.47 30.29 22.12
N SER A 166 -8.37 30.41 21.36
CA SER A 166 -8.36 30.14 19.91
C SER A 166 -8.53 28.65 19.63
N GLU A 167 -9.30 28.30 18.60
CA GLU A 167 -9.50 26.90 18.22
C GLU A 167 -8.19 26.18 17.83
N PRO A 168 -8.09 24.86 18.05
CA PRO A 168 -6.94 24.07 17.62
C PRO A 168 -6.78 24.08 16.10
N LYS A 169 -5.54 24.27 15.61
CA LYS A 169 -5.23 24.34 14.17
C LYS A 169 -5.74 23.14 13.37
N PHE A 170 -5.78 21.96 13.97
CA PHE A 170 -6.23 20.74 13.32
C PHE A 170 -7.72 20.76 12.96
N ASN A 171 -8.57 21.56 13.63
CA ASN A 171 -10.00 21.68 13.31
C ASN A 171 -10.19 22.00 11.82
N ALA A 172 -9.54 23.06 11.32
CA ALA A 172 -9.62 23.48 9.92
C ALA A 172 -9.10 22.42 8.93
N THR A 173 -8.17 21.55 9.35
CA THR A 173 -7.71 20.41 8.54
C THR A 173 -8.74 19.27 8.54
N VAL A 174 -9.46 19.04 9.65
CA VAL A 174 -10.60 18.10 9.70
C VAL A 174 -11.81 18.64 8.92
N ASP A 175 -12.10 19.94 9.00
CA ASP A 175 -13.18 20.57 8.23
C ASP A 175 -12.91 20.48 6.72
N LEU A 176 -11.67 20.68 6.28
CA LEU A 176 -11.24 20.44 4.89
C LEU A 176 -11.40 18.98 4.47
N ILE A 177 -11.14 18.01 5.37
CA ILE A 177 -11.42 16.59 5.10
C ILE A 177 -12.93 16.40 4.91
N ARG A 178 -13.75 16.86 5.86
CA ARG A 178 -15.21 16.76 5.83
C ARG A 178 -15.81 17.35 4.56
N GLU A 179 -15.49 18.60 4.24
CA GLU A 179 -16.02 19.33 3.09
C GLU A 179 -15.73 18.59 1.77
N GLN A 180 -14.52 18.05 1.61
CA GLN A 180 -14.20 17.25 0.43
C GLN A 180 -14.96 15.91 0.37
N HIS A 181 -15.33 15.33 1.52
CA HIS A 181 -16.14 14.10 1.57
C HIS A 181 -17.61 14.37 1.26
N ILE A 182 -18.21 15.39 1.89
CA ILE A 182 -19.59 15.83 1.62
C ILE A 182 -19.73 16.28 0.17
N LYS A 183 -18.75 17.02 -0.38
CA LYS A 183 -18.73 17.37 -1.80
C LYS A 183 -18.70 16.12 -2.69
N ALA A 184 -17.83 15.15 -2.42
CA ALA A 184 -17.75 13.92 -3.21
C ALA A 184 -19.04 13.08 -3.12
N ALA A 185 -19.75 13.09 -1.98
CA ALA A 185 -21.07 12.47 -1.85
C ALA A 185 -22.11 13.17 -2.72
N ASN A 186 -22.16 14.51 -2.70
CA ASN A 186 -23.07 15.31 -3.54
C ASN A 186 -22.79 15.20 -5.05
N GLU A 187 -21.53 14.98 -5.44
CA GLU A 187 -21.14 14.78 -6.85
C GLU A 187 -21.38 13.35 -7.37
N ALA A 188 -21.57 12.36 -6.48
CA ALA A 188 -21.61 10.94 -6.85
C ALA A 188 -22.93 10.19 -6.54
N ILE A 189 -23.80 10.73 -5.66
CA ILE A 189 -25.03 10.06 -5.16
C ILE A 189 -26.26 10.90 -5.52
N HIS A 190 -27.23 10.26 -6.19
CA HIS A 190 -28.46 10.91 -6.66
C HIS A 190 -29.62 10.77 -5.66
N ASN A 191 -29.71 9.63 -4.97
CA ASN A 191 -30.73 9.38 -3.97
C ASN A 191 -30.47 10.22 -2.70
N PRO A 192 -31.38 11.15 -2.32
CA PRO A 192 -31.18 12.01 -1.16
C PRO A 192 -31.18 11.24 0.17
N GLU A 193 -31.88 10.10 0.27
CA GLU A 193 -31.91 9.31 1.51
C GLU A 193 -30.52 8.71 1.80
N ILE A 194 -29.93 8.05 0.80
CA ILE A 194 -28.59 7.45 0.88
C ILE A 194 -27.51 8.53 1.06
N ARG A 195 -27.68 9.70 0.43
CA ARG A 195 -26.73 10.81 0.60
C ARG A 195 -26.78 11.38 2.02
N ASN A 196 -27.97 11.63 2.56
CA ASN A 196 -28.12 12.16 3.92
C ASN A 196 -27.58 11.16 4.96
N GLU A 197 -27.86 9.85 4.79
CA GLU A 197 -27.30 8.77 5.61
C GLU A 197 -25.76 8.81 5.64
N LEU A 198 -25.12 9.02 4.48
CA LEU A 198 -23.67 9.16 4.38
C LEU A 198 -23.14 10.48 4.97
N GLU A 199 -23.84 11.60 4.79
CA GLU A 199 -23.42 12.90 5.35
C GLU A 199 -23.44 12.88 6.89
N GLU A 200 -24.48 12.29 7.50
CA GLU A 200 -24.53 12.05 8.95
C GLU A 200 -23.44 11.09 9.44
N GLU A 201 -22.99 10.14 8.61
CA GLU A 201 -21.83 9.30 8.94
C GLU A 201 -20.49 10.03 8.83
N ILE A 202 -20.31 10.88 7.82
CA ILE A 202 -19.09 11.67 7.62
C ILE A 202 -18.90 12.64 8.79
N GLU A 203 -19.95 13.37 9.21
CA GLU A 203 -19.82 14.32 10.34
C GLU A 203 -19.50 13.58 11.65
N ARG A 204 -20.18 12.45 11.95
CA ARG A 204 -19.89 11.63 13.14
C ARG A 204 -18.44 11.13 13.18
N ASP A 205 -17.92 10.68 12.05
CA ASP A 205 -16.53 10.23 11.95
C ASP A 205 -15.52 11.40 12.04
N CYS A 206 -15.89 12.61 11.57
CA CYS A 206 -15.09 13.83 11.73
C CYS A 206 -15.12 14.38 13.16
N ASP A 207 -16.27 14.36 13.86
CA ASP A 207 -16.37 14.75 15.28
C ASP A 207 -15.57 13.81 16.18
N TRP A 208 -15.61 12.50 15.91
CA TRP A 208 -14.74 11.54 16.57
C TRP A 208 -13.26 11.91 16.38
N LEU A 209 -12.85 12.28 15.16
CA LEU A 209 -11.48 12.71 14.89
C LEU A 209 -11.11 14.01 15.63
N ARG A 210 -12.00 15.01 15.67
CA ARG A 210 -11.79 16.27 16.43
C ARG A 210 -11.54 15.93 17.92
N GLY A 211 -12.36 15.06 18.50
CA GLY A 211 -12.20 14.59 19.88
C GLY A 211 -10.90 13.79 20.13
N PHE A 212 -10.55 12.89 19.21
CA PHE A 212 -9.34 12.06 19.31
C PHE A 212 -8.06 12.90 19.20
N LEU A 213 -8.00 13.85 18.25
CA LEU A 213 -6.88 14.79 18.10
C LEU A 213 -6.77 15.75 19.29
N PHE A 214 -7.90 16.19 19.86
CA PHE A 214 -7.89 16.98 21.09
C PHE A 214 -7.32 16.19 22.27
N ALA A 215 -7.71 14.93 22.44
CA ALA A 215 -7.14 14.05 23.46
C ALA A 215 -5.63 13.86 23.25
N SER A 216 -5.16 13.62 22.03
CA SER A 216 -3.73 13.54 21.72
C SER A 216 -2.97 14.84 22.02
N GLN A 217 -3.56 16.00 21.72
CA GLN A 217 -2.99 17.31 22.08
C GLN A 217 -2.90 17.51 23.60
N VAL A 218 -3.86 17.00 24.38
CA VAL A 218 -3.82 17.09 25.85
C VAL A 218 -2.74 16.19 26.47
N VAL A 219 -2.38 15.09 25.79
CA VAL A 219 -1.30 14.17 26.20
C VAL A 219 0.10 14.67 25.74
N ASP A 220 0.18 15.60 24.79
CA ASP A 220 1.42 16.04 24.11
C ASP A 220 2.13 14.87 23.36
N GLU A 221 1.38 13.80 23.02
CA GLU A 221 1.88 12.59 22.35
C GLU A 221 0.88 12.04 21.31
N VAL A 222 1.41 11.50 20.20
CA VAL A 222 0.68 10.65 19.25
C VAL A 222 1.47 9.36 19.08
N SER A 223 1.07 8.32 19.82
CA SER A 223 1.68 6.99 19.72
C SER A 223 1.50 6.39 18.30
N PRO A 224 2.27 5.37 17.89
CA PRO A 224 2.06 4.66 16.63
C PRO A 224 0.62 4.11 16.49
N ARG A 225 0.05 3.51 17.54
CA ARG A 225 -1.34 3.00 17.56
C ARG A 225 -2.36 4.14 17.39
N SER A 226 -2.10 5.31 17.98
CA SER A 226 -2.91 6.52 17.78
C SER A 226 -2.82 7.04 16.33
N LYS A 227 -1.63 7.04 15.75
CA LYS A 227 -1.38 7.46 14.37
C LYS A 227 -2.06 6.53 13.35
N ASP A 228 -1.97 5.22 13.56
CA ASP A 228 -2.64 4.20 12.75
C ASP A 228 -4.17 4.39 12.79
N SER A 229 -4.73 4.66 13.98
CA SER A 229 -6.15 4.95 14.19
C SER A 229 -6.62 6.24 13.50
N ILE A 230 -5.80 7.29 13.52
CA ILE A 230 -6.07 8.55 12.80
C ILE A 230 -6.05 8.33 11.29
N ILE A 231 -5.09 7.55 10.76
CA ILE A 231 -4.93 7.32 9.32
C ILE A 231 -6.05 6.43 8.75
N GLY A 232 -6.41 5.34 9.45
CA GLY A 232 -7.41 4.38 8.98
C GLY A 232 -8.81 4.98 8.76
N LEU A 233 -9.11 6.11 9.39
CA LEU A 233 -10.32 6.89 9.13
C LEU A 233 -10.45 7.29 7.65
N GLY A 234 -9.33 7.52 6.96
CA GLY A 234 -9.31 7.85 5.53
C GLY A 234 -9.81 6.70 4.66
N GLU A 235 -9.40 5.46 4.95
CA GLU A 235 -9.94 4.25 4.33
C GLU A 235 -11.43 4.06 4.66
N LYS A 236 -11.81 4.16 5.94
CA LYS A 236 -13.19 4.01 6.41
C LYS A 236 -14.16 4.96 5.69
N LEU A 237 -13.83 6.25 5.62
CA LEU A 237 -14.62 7.25 4.91
C LEU A 237 -14.71 6.99 3.39
N ALA A 238 -13.64 6.46 2.78
CA ALA A 238 -13.61 6.11 1.35
C ALA A 238 -14.46 4.86 1.05
N CYS A 239 -14.41 3.83 1.90
CA CYS A 239 -15.25 2.65 1.80
C CYS A 239 -16.73 2.99 1.95
N LYS A 240 -17.10 3.81 2.95
CA LYS A 240 -18.48 4.28 3.15
C LYS A 240 -19.05 5.01 1.93
N LEU A 241 -18.27 5.93 1.33
CA LEU A 241 -18.64 6.61 0.09
C LEU A 241 -18.87 5.61 -1.05
N MET A 242 -18.00 4.60 -1.20
CA MET A 242 -18.16 3.57 -2.23
C MET A 242 -19.40 2.69 -2.00
N THR A 243 -19.66 2.28 -0.75
CA THR A 243 -20.88 1.54 -0.36
C THR A 243 -22.16 2.31 -0.69
N ALA A 244 -22.19 3.62 -0.38
CA ALA A 244 -23.32 4.48 -0.68
C ALA A 244 -23.54 4.65 -2.21
N VAL A 245 -22.47 4.84 -2.98
CA VAL A 245 -22.54 4.93 -4.46
C VAL A 245 -22.94 3.61 -5.12
N LEU A 246 -22.59 2.46 -4.53
CA LEU A 246 -23.09 1.14 -4.98
C LEU A 246 -24.61 1.02 -4.73
N ARG A 247 -25.08 1.40 -3.53
CA ARG A 247 -26.51 1.41 -3.17
C ARG A 247 -27.33 2.37 -4.06
N ASP A 248 -26.80 3.56 -4.38
CA ASP A 248 -27.41 4.53 -5.31
C ASP A 248 -27.66 3.92 -6.70
N GLN A 249 -26.74 3.07 -7.16
CA GLN A 249 -26.82 2.41 -8.46
C GLN A 249 -27.53 1.04 -8.43
N GLY A 250 -28.24 0.73 -7.34
CA GLY A 250 -29.01 -0.50 -7.21
C GLY A 250 -28.17 -1.76 -7.00
N ILE A 251 -26.95 -1.62 -6.44
CA ILE A 251 -26.11 -2.75 -5.99
C ILE A 251 -26.21 -2.84 -4.46
N ASP A 252 -26.44 -4.04 -3.96
CA ASP A 252 -26.49 -4.33 -2.52
C ASP A 252 -25.06 -4.36 -1.96
N ALA A 253 -24.76 -3.45 -1.04
CA ALA A 253 -23.42 -3.30 -0.49
C ALA A 253 -23.47 -2.91 0.99
N GLU A 254 -22.59 -3.51 1.78
CA GLU A 254 -22.38 -3.21 3.21
C GLU A 254 -20.96 -2.66 3.41
N TYR A 255 -20.77 -1.75 4.36
CA TYR A 255 -19.43 -1.36 4.80
C TYR A 255 -18.85 -2.42 5.76
N VAL A 256 -18.08 -3.36 5.20
CA VAL A 256 -17.35 -4.35 6.02
C VAL A 256 -16.13 -3.70 6.65
N SER A 257 -16.33 -3.15 7.85
CA SER A 257 -15.25 -2.66 8.71
C SER A 257 -14.39 -3.84 9.17
N LEU A 258 -13.10 -3.88 8.78
CA LEU A 258 -12.16 -5.01 8.93
C LEU A 258 -11.23 -4.89 10.15
N GLU A 259 -11.63 -4.11 11.14
CA GLU A 259 -10.72 -3.64 12.17
C GLU A 259 -10.93 -4.39 13.51
N ASN A 260 -9.87 -4.59 14.30
CA ASN A 260 -9.77 -5.49 15.49
C ASN A 260 -10.04 -6.99 15.24
N ILE A 261 -9.92 -7.44 13.98
CA ILE A 261 -10.19 -8.84 13.60
C ILE A 261 -9.14 -9.86 14.04
N VAL A 262 -7.92 -9.42 14.37
CA VAL A 262 -6.85 -10.30 14.88
C VAL A 262 -6.81 -10.16 16.41
N PRO A 263 -6.90 -11.27 17.19
CA PRO A 263 -6.73 -11.22 18.64
C PRO A 263 -5.40 -10.57 19.06
N ASP A 264 -5.29 -10.08 20.30
CA ASP A 264 -4.16 -9.29 20.79
C ASP A 264 -2.81 -10.04 20.76
N VAL A 265 -2.17 -10.05 19.59
CA VAL A 265 -0.77 -10.47 19.37
C VAL A 265 0.20 -9.56 20.16
N GLU A 266 -0.28 -8.48 20.78
CA GLU A 266 0.50 -7.57 21.63
C GLU A 266 1.30 -8.34 22.71
N GLN A 267 0.79 -9.42 23.30
CA GLN A 267 1.56 -10.22 24.27
C GLN A 267 2.72 -11.05 23.66
N GLU A 268 2.61 -11.51 22.41
CA GLU A 268 3.72 -12.15 21.68
C GLU A 268 4.72 -11.09 21.20
N ILE A 269 4.21 -9.96 20.68
CA ILE A 269 5.01 -8.82 20.17
C ILE A 269 5.86 -8.20 21.29
N TYR A 270 5.28 -7.88 22.45
CA TYR A 270 6.01 -7.23 23.56
C TYR A 270 6.90 -8.19 24.37
N SER A 271 6.70 -9.51 24.30
CA SER A 271 7.58 -10.48 24.99
C SER A 271 8.88 -10.77 24.22
N SER A 272 8.98 -10.35 22.96
CA SER A 272 10.21 -10.42 22.15
C SER A 272 11.25 -9.35 22.55
N VAL A 273 11.93 -9.58 23.68
CA VAL A 273 13.03 -8.74 24.17
C VAL A 273 14.20 -8.73 23.17
N GLY A 274 14.26 -7.71 22.30
CA GLY A 274 15.32 -7.60 21.29
C GLY A 274 15.17 -6.49 20.24
N GLY A 275 13.97 -5.90 20.07
CA GLY A 275 13.81 -4.67 19.28
C GLY A 275 13.72 -4.83 17.76
N ASN A 276 13.54 -6.06 17.24
CA ASN A 276 13.22 -6.31 15.83
C ASN A 276 12.10 -7.35 15.72
N VAL A 277 10.84 -6.89 15.86
CA VAL A 277 9.65 -7.71 15.64
C VAL A 277 9.49 -7.95 14.14
N THR A 278 9.85 -9.13 13.67
CA THR A 278 9.59 -9.53 12.28
C THR A 278 8.19 -10.14 12.20
N LEU A 279 7.31 -9.57 11.37
CA LEU A 279 6.00 -10.16 11.09
C LEU A 279 6.23 -11.44 10.26
N ASP A 280 5.96 -12.59 10.89
CA ASP A 280 6.20 -13.90 10.30
C ASP A 280 5.04 -14.36 9.40
N GLN A 281 5.21 -15.47 8.68
CA GLN A 281 4.10 -16.00 7.87
C GLN A 281 2.92 -16.47 8.72
N GLY A 282 3.16 -16.97 9.94
CA GLY A 282 2.10 -17.32 10.87
C GLY A 282 1.22 -16.13 11.22
N PHE A 283 1.78 -14.93 11.41
CA PHE A 283 0.98 -13.70 11.55
C PHE A 283 0.13 -13.44 10.30
N TYR A 284 0.72 -13.46 9.11
CA TYR A 284 -0.03 -13.20 7.87
C TYR A 284 -1.12 -14.24 7.59
N ASP A 285 -0.88 -15.53 7.84
CA ASP A 285 -1.88 -16.59 7.71
C ASP A 285 -3.01 -16.40 8.76
N ARG A 286 -2.70 -16.01 10.01
CA ARG A 286 -3.71 -15.64 11.03
C ARG A 286 -4.56 -14.45 10.58
N VAL A 287 -3.94 -13.39 10.06
CA VAL A 287 -4.67 -12.20 9.56
C VAL A 287 -5.56 -12.58 8.37
N ALA A 288 -5.04 -13.34 7.41
CA ALA A 288 -5.80 -13.77 6.23
C ALA A 288 -7.04 -14.60 6.63
N ALA A 289 -6.89 -15.57 7.54
CA ALA A 289 -8.01 -16.37 8.04
C ALA A 289 -9.10 -15.48 8.67
N ALA A 290 -8.72 -14.57 9.57
CA ALA A 290 -9.64 -13.64 10.22
C ALA A 290 -10.35 -12.70 9.23
N VAL A 291 -9.62 -12.12 8.26
CA VAL A 291 -10.21 -11.30 7.18
C VAL A 291 -11.23 -12.12 6.37
N GLY A 292 -10.86 -13.33 5.96
CA GLY A 292 -11.67 -14.19 5.10
C GLY A 292 -12.95 -14.71 5.77
N GLU A 293 -12.87 -15.13 7.04
CA GLU A 293 -14.05 -15.47 7.84
C GLU A 293 -14.97 -14.26 8.00
N ARG A 294 -14.40 -13.11 8.33
CA ARG A 294 -15.15 -11.91 8.70
C ARG A 294 -15.80 -11.16 7.52
N VAL A 295 -15.33 -11.40 6.29
CA VAL A 295 -16.04 -11.00 5.04
C VAL A 295 -17.16 -11.97 4.67
N ARG A 296 -17.04 -13.27 5.01
CA ARG A 296 -18.14 -14.23 4.84
C ARG A 296 -19.28 -14.01 5.85
N ALA A 297 -18.97 -13.50 7.05
CA ALA A 297 -19.92 -13.42 8.17
C ALA A 297 -20.86 -12.19 8.20
N CYS A 298 -20.59 -11.12 7.42
CA CYS A 298 -21.36 -9.86 7.31
C CYS A 298 -21.74 -9.16 8.65
N GLY A 299 -20.93 -8.17 9.07
CA GLY A 299 -21.30 -7.22 10.14
C GLY A 299 -20.13 -6.63 10.97
N TYR A 300 -19.92 -5.30 10.89
CA TYR A 300 -19.30 -4.36 11.89
C TYR A 300 -18.11 -4.78 12.79
N PHE A 301 -16.93 -4.08 12.82
CA PHE A 301 -15.91 -4.01 13.93
C PHE A 301 -14.81 -2.92 13.70
N SER A 302 -14.09 -2.45 14.76
CA SER A 302 -13.05 -1.36 14.75
C SER A 302 -11.94 -1.50 15.85
N PRO A 303 -10.66 -0.96 15.84
CA PRO A 303 -9.57 -0.63 14.84
C PRO A 303 -8.50 -1.75 14.61
N ILE A 304 -7.79 -1.86 13.46
CA ILE A 304 -6.76 -2.94 13.21
C ILE A 304 -5.55 -2.78 14.16
N PRO A 305 -5.06 -3.85 14.82
CA PRO A 305 -3.89 -3.74 15.69
C PRO A 305 -2.55 -3.61 14.94
N GLY A 306 -1.84 -2.52 15.24
CA GLY A 306 -0.37 -2.46 15.25
C GLY A 306 0.40 -2.38 13.93
N SER A 307 0.98 -1.20 13.66
CA SER A 307 2.33 -1.04 13.09
C SER A 307 2.56 -1.49 11.63
N LEU A 308 1.55 -2.01 10.92
CA LEU A 308 1.63 -2.28 9.47
C LEU A 308 2.05 -1.03 8.68
N LEU A 309 1.69 0.18 9.14
CA LEU A 309 2.12 1.46 8.56
C LEU A 309 3.61 1.79 8.77
N LEU A 310 4.30 1.17 9.73
CA LEU A 310 5.74 1.32 9.95
C LEU A 310 6.57 0.31 9.14
N GLN A 311 6.08 -0.91 8.91
CA GLN A 311 6.81 -1.95 8.17
C GLN A 311 6.42 -2.07 6.68
N VAL A 312 5.16 -1.87 6.34
CA VAL A 312 4.65 -1.95 4.95
C VAL A 312 4.53 -0.57 4.31
N GLY A 313 4.39 0.49 5.12
CA GLY A 313 4.40 1.87 4.64
C GLY A 313 3.35 2.14 3.57
N ARG A 314 3.75 2.74 2.43
CA ARG A 314 2.86 3.06 1.30
C ARG A 314 2.51 1.82 0.46
N GLY A 315 1.71 0.93 1.04
CA GLY A 315 1.25 -0.30 0.38
C GLY A 315 0.22 -1.13 1.15
N TYR A 316 -0.10 -0.77 2.40
CA TYR A 316 -0.95 -1.58 3.28
C TYR A 316 -2.32 -1.95 2.69
N THR A 317 -2.97 -1.08 1.91
CA THR A 317 -4.25 -1.42 1.26
C THR A 317 -4.09 -2.48 0.16
N ASP A 318 -2.97 -2.48 -0.55
CA ASP A 318 -2.66 -3.52 -1.55
C ASP A 318 -2.47 -4.85 -0.80
N LEU A 319 -1.64 -4.87 0.26
CA LEU A 319 -1.42 -6.05 1.11
C LEU A 319 -2.72 -6.58 1.74
N LEU A 320 -3.60 -5.71 2.23
CA LEU A 320 -4.92 -6.08 2.75
C LEU A 320 -5.77 -6.82 1.70
N SER A 321 -5.72 -6.39 0.44
CA SER A 321 -6.42 -7.09 -0.66
C SER A 321 -5.81 -8.45 -1.00
N ALA A 322 -4.49 -8.63 -0.83
CA ALA A 322 -3.85 -9.94 -0.92
C ALA A 322 -4.23 -10.86 0.24
N LEU A 323 -4.20 -10.38 1.49
CA LEU A 323 -4.59 -11.16 2.67
C LEU A 323 -6.08 -11.53 2.62
N LEU A 324 -6.94 -10.65 2.09
CA LEU A 324 -8.35 -10.94 1.79
C LEU A 324 -8.49 -12.04 0.72
N ALA A 325 -7.75 -11.96 -0.38
CA ALA A 325 -7.77 -13.00 -1.42
C ALA A 325 -7.28 -14.35 -0.87
N VAL A 326 -6.23 -14.37 -0.04
CA VAL A 326 -5.77 -15.59 0.65
C VAL A 326 -6.84 -16.12 1.60
N GLY A 327 -7.44 -15.27 2.44
CA GLY A 327 -8.50 -15.65 3.39
C GLY A 327 -9.78 -16.18 2.75
N LEU A 328 -10.13 -15.65 1.57
CA LEU A 328 -11.28 -16.11 0.80
C LEU A 328 -10.98 -17.36 -0.05
N SER A 329 -9.70 -17.75 -0.25
CA SER A 329 -9.34 -18.88 -1.12
C SER A 329 -9.65 -20.26 -0.54
N THR A 330 -9.71 -20.39 0.79
CA THR A 330 -10.03 -21.63 1.52
C THR A 330 -11.32 -21.47 2.30
N SER A 331 -12.28 -22.38 2.14
CA SER A 331 -13.55 -22.39 2.90
C SER A 331 -13.33 -22.46 4.41
N ASP A 332 -12.38 -23.28 4.85
CA ASP A 332 -12.07 -23.54 6.25
C ASP A 332 -10.79 -22.78 6.68
N GLY A 333 -10.93 -21.83 7.59
CA GLY A 333 -9.78 -21.08 8.15
C GLY A 333 -8.74 -21.96 8.86
N ALA A 334 -9.13 -23.16 9.31
CA ALA A 334 -8.22 -24.14 9.90
C ALA A 334 -7.15 -24.64 8.90
N THR A 335 -7.51 -24.81 7.62
CA THR A 335 -6.57 -25.24 6.56
C THR A 335 -5.51 -24.18 6.28
N LEU A 336 -5.79 -22.91 6.61
CA LEU A 336 -4.82 -21.82 6.44
C LEU A 336 -3.61 -21.95 7.40
N LEU A 337 -3.76 -22.68 8.52
CA LEU A 337 -2.77 -22.82 9.58
C LEU A 337 -1.92 -24.11 9.52
N ASP A 338 -2.26 -25.11 8.71
CA ASP A 338 -1.44 -26.34 8.47
C ASP A 338 -0.38 -26.12 7.37
N THR A 339 0.28 -24.95 7.37
CA THR A 339 1.29 -24.59 6.36
C THR A 339 2.62 -25.34 6.49
N GLY A 340 2.76 -26.19 7.52
CA GLY A 340 3.85 -27.15 7.63
C GLY A 340 3.75 -28.34 6.66
N THR A 341 2.53 -28.70 6.24
CA THR A 341 2.28 -29.96 5.48
C THR A 341 1.63 -29.74 4.10
N LEU A 342 1.06 -28.56 3.85
CA LEU A 342 0.39 -28.25 2.59
C LEU A 342 1.35 -28.23 1.39
N LYS A 343 1.12 -29.16 0.44
CA LYS A 343 1.93 -29.33 -0.77
C LYS A 343 1.78 -28.13 -1.72
N TYR A 344 2.76 -27.23 -1.72
CA TYR A 344 2.90 -26.08 -2.64
C TYR A 344 2.76 -26.41 -4.15
N ASN A 345 2.76 -27.70 -4.54
CA ASN A 345 2.59 -28.19 -5.91
C ASN A 345 1.24 -28.85 -6.21
N ALA A 346 0.29 -28.87 -5.27
CA ALA A 346 -1.09 -29.27 -5.59
C ALA A 346 -1.78 -28.23 -6.48
N ARG A 347 -2.53 -28.68 -7.48
CA ARG A 347 -3.50 -27.86 -8.21
C ARG A 347 -4.80 -27.87 -7.41
N VAL A 348 -4.96 -26.87 -6.54
CA VAL A 348 -6.19 -26.66 -5.76
C VAL A 348 -7.10 -25.72 -6.55
N ASP A 349 -8.36 -26.11 -6.73
CA ASP A 349 -9.39 -25.20 -7.22
C ASP A 349 -9.80 -24.26 -6.09
N TRP A 350 -9.19 -23.07 -6.05
CA TRP A 350 -9.49 -22.06 -5.05
C TRP A 350 -10.89 -21.48 -5.21
N ASP A 351 -11.50 -21.08 -4.09
CA ASP A 351 -12.75 -20.31 -4.03
C ASP A 351 -12.61 -18.90 -4.64
N VAL A 352 -11.38 -18.42 -4.88
CA VAL A 352 -11.06 -17.11 -5.48
C VAL A 352 -10.63 -17.27 -6.93
N SER A 353 -11.13 -16.38 -7.79
CA SER A 353 -10.81 -16.29 -9.22
C SER A 353 -9.48 -15.57 -9.47
N GLU A 354 -9.44 -14.26 -9.20
CA GLU A 354 -8.25 -13.40 -9.28
C GLU A 354 -8.33 -12.23 -8.29
N LEU A 355 -7.17 -11.63 -7.99
CA LEU A 355 -7.08 -10.33 -7.31
C LEU A 355 -6.94 -9.21 -8.35
N GLN A 356 -7.94 -8.36 -8.49
CA GLN A 356 -7.90 -7.22 -9.40
C GLN A 356 -7.44 -5.94 -8.69
N ILE A 357 -6.40 -5.30 -9.23
CA ILE A 357 -5.86 -4.02 -8.73
C ILE A 357 -6.17 -2.92 -9.76
N TRP A 358 -7.06 -2.01 -9.38
CA TRP A 358 -7.68 -1.03 -10.25
C TRP A 358 -7.04 0.37 -10.11
N LYS A 359 -6.38 0.82 -11.17
CA LYS A 359 -5.59 2.06 -11.25
C LYS A 359 -6.06 2.95 -12.43
N GLU A 360 -5.33 4.04 -12.66
CA GLU A 360 -5.54 5.02 -13.76
C GLU A 360 -4.61 4.73 -14.96
N VAL A 361 -4.23 3.45 -15.16
CA VAL A 361 -3.31 2.98 -16.22
C VAL A 361 -3.73 1.60 -16.70
N ASP A 362 -3.53 1.30 -17.99
CA ASP A 362 -3.96 0.05 -18.64
C ASP A 362 -3.19 -1.22 -18.22
N GLY A 363 -2.10 -1.09 -17.47
CA GLY A 363 -1.33 -2.21 -16.94
C GLY A 363 0.09 -1.81 -16.57
N ILE A 364 0.99 -2.81 -16.54
CA ILE A 364 2.44 -2.62 -16.60
C ILE A 364 2.82 -2.47 -18.07
N PHE A 365 3.65 -1.48 -18.38
CA PHE A 365 4.14 -1.22 -19.75
C PHE A 365 5.57 -1.70 -19.92
N THR A 366 5.95 -2.00 -21.16
CA THR A 366 7.33 -2.33 -21.59
C THR A 366 8.37 -1.24 -21.29
N ALA A 367 7.93 0.00 -21.09
CA ALA A 367 8.68 1.16 -20.59
C ALA A 367 7.68 2.22 -20.13
N ASP A 368 8.12 3.31 -19.48
CA ASP A 368 7.23 4.45 -19.14
C ASP A 368 6.65 5.07 -20.43
N PRO A 369 5.32 4.99 -20.68
CA PRO A 369 4.71 5.51 -21.90
C PRO A 369 4.78 7.04 -22.00
N ARG A 370 5.10 7.75 -20.90
CA ARG A 370 5.35 9.21 -20.91
C ARG A 370 6.72 9.57 -21.50
N LYS A 371 7.65 8.61 -21.52
CA LYS A 371 9.04 8.78 -21.98
C LYS A 371 9.33 8.00 -23.27
N VAL A 372 8.58 6.94 -23.53
CA VAL A 372 8.72 6.05 -24.70
C VAL A 372 7.36 5.91 -25.40
N PRO A 373 7.09 6.67 -26.49
CA PRO A 373 5.82 6.61 -27.21
C PRO A 373 5.52 5.24 -27.84
N THR A 374 6.53 4.38 -28.02
CA THR A 374 6.39 2.99 -28.50
C THR A 374 6.07 1.98 -27.39
N ALA A 375 5.90 2.42 -26.13
CA ALA A 375 5.62 1.52 -25.02
C ALA A 375 4.22 0.87 -25.16
N ARG A 376 4.21 -0.48 -25.14
CA ARG A 376 3.01 -1.32 -25.10
C ARG A 376 2.75 -1.87 -23.70
N VAL A 377 1.48 -2.13 -23.38
CA VAL A 377 1.06 -2.89 -22.19
C VAL A 377 1.56 -4.33 -22.30
N LEU A 378 1.94 -4.93 -21.16
CA LEU A 378 2.24 -6.35 -21.03
C LEU A 378 0.95 -7.09 -20.68
N GLU A 379 0.49 -8.01 -21.54
CA GLU A 379 -0.71 -8.82 -21.26
C GLU A 379 -0.50 -9.82 -20.12
N LYS A 380 0.69 -10.46 -20.08
CA LYS A 380 1.12 -11.41 -19.06
C LYS A 380 2.56 -11.13 -18.63
N ILE A 381 2.88 -11.41 -17.37
CA ILE A 381 4.19 -11.24 -16.74
C ILE A 381 4.37 -12.25 -15.60
N SER A 382 5.61 -12.63 -15.26
CA SER A 382 5.86 -13.47 -14.07
C SER A 382 5.84 -12.65 -12.76
N PRO A 383 5.54 -13.29 -11.61
CA PRO A 383 5.88 -12.86 -10.26
C PRO A 383 7.14 -12.00 -10.13
N ASP A 384 8.29 -12.56 -10.50
CA ASP A 384 9.59 -11.99 -10.18
C ASP A 384 9.92 -10.80 -11.11
N GLU A 385 9.51 -10.88 -12.38
CA GLU A 385 9.56 -9.75 -13.31
C GLU A 385 8.73 -8.57 -12.81
N ALA A 386 7.51 -8.82 -12.29
CA ALA A 386 6.64 -7.77 -11.76
C ALA A 386 7.20 -7.14 -10.46
N ALA A 387 7.84 -7.93 -9.61
CA ALA A 387 8.52 -7.45 -8.41
C ALA A 387 9.71 -6.54 -8.76
N GLU A 388 10.59 -6.98 -9.65
CA GLU A 388 11.76 -6.23 -10.12
C GLU A 388 11.36 -4.93 -10.84
N LEU A 389 10.35 -4.96 -11.72
CA LEU A 389 9.82 -3.75 -12.37
C LEU A 389 9.20 -2.76 -11.38
N THR A 390 8.53 -3.24 -10.33
CA THR A 390 7.95 -2.36 -9.33
C THR A 390 9.04 -1.64 -8.54
N TYR A 391 10.07 -2.37 -8.11
CA TYR A 391 11.19 -1.81 -7.35
C TYR A 391 11.95 -0.73 -8.15
N TYR A 392 12.22 -0.97 -9.44
CA TYR A 392 12.95 -0.03 -10.31
C TYR A 392 12.05 0.96 -11.08
N GLY A 393 10.90 1.36 -10.52
CA GLY A 393 10.18 2.58 -10.91
C GLY A 393 8.72 2.43 -11.37
N SER A 394 8.19 1.21 -11.49
CA SER A 394 6.80 0.98 -11.91
C SER A 394 5.88 0.79 -10.68
N GLU A 395 5.45 1.87 -10.00
CA GLU A 395 4.58 1.84 -8.78
C GLU A 395 3.18 1.18 -8.99
N VAL A 396 3.13 -0.12 -9.28
CA VAL A 396 1.94 -0.83 -9.75
C VAL A 396 1.36 -1.80 -8.71
N VAL A 397 2.18 -2.55 -7.96
CA VAL A 397 1.71 -3.35 -6.80
C VAL A 397 2.82 -3.40 -5.74
N HIS A 398 2.51 -3.24 -4.45
CA HIS A 398 3.54 -3.35 -3.41
C HIS A 398 4.19 -4.76 -3.37
N PRO A 399 5.53 -4.94 -3.28
CA PRO A 399 6.16 -6.25 -3.37
C PRO A 399 5.62 -7.31 -2.39
N PHE A 400 5.48 -6.98 -1.10
CA PHE A 400 4.89 -7.89 -0.10
C PHE A 400 3.43 -8.30 -0.40
N THR A 401 2.67 -7.48 -1.14
CA THR A 401 1.33 -7.86 -1.60
C THR A 401 1.41 -9.03 -2.55
N MET A 402 2.32 -8.95 -3.53
CA MET A 402 2.47 -9.99 -4.55
C MET A 402 2.89 -11.30 -3.91
N GLU A 403 3.90 -11.26 -3.03
CA GLU A 403 4.42 -12.44 -2.32
C GLU A 403 3.32 -13.28 -1.66
N GLN A 404 2.38 -12.66 -0.94
CA GLN A 404 1.32 -13.38 -0.20
C GLN A 404 0.36 -14.15 -1.11
N VAL A 405 -0.09 -13.57 -2.23
CA VAL A 405 -0.99 -14.26 -3.18
C VAL A 405 -0.27 -15.25 -4.09
N ILE A 406 0.98 -14.96 -4.48
CA ILE A 406 1.78 -15.87 -5.30
C ILE A 406 2.10 -17.17 -4.55
N ARG A 407 2.36 -17.11 -3.23
CA ARG A 407 2.53 -18.30 -2.37
C ARG A 407 1.32 -19.25 -2.41
N ARG A 408 0.10 -18.71 -2.59
CA ARG A 408 -1.15 -19.49 -2.77
C ARG A 408 -1.53 -19.69 -4.25
N LYS A 409 -0.71 -19.25 -5.21
CA LYS A 409 -0.97 -19.30 -6.67
C LYS A 409 -2.28 -18.60 -7.10
N ILE A 410 -2.66 -17.53 -6.41
CA ILE A 410 -3.78 -16.67 -6.83
C ILE A 410 -3.24 -15.64 -7.83
N PRO A 411 -3.80 -15.53 -9.06
CA PRO A 411 -3.33 -14.57 -10.05
C PRO A 411 -3.74 -13.14 -9.70
N ILE A 412 -2.91 -12.17 -10.10
CA ILE A 412 -3.18 -10.73 -9.92
C ILE A 412 -3.42 -10.10 -11.28
N ARG A 413 -4.49 -9.32 -11.45
CA ARG A 413 -4.74 -8.55 -12.67
C ARG A 413 -4.75 -7.05 -12.38
N ILE A 414 -3.88 -6.30 -13.03
CA ILE A 414 -3.87 -4.84 -12.98
C ILE A 414 -4.75 -4.30 -14.09
N LYS A 415 -5.73 -3.45 -13.76
CA LYS A 415 -6.72 -2.90 -14.71
C LYS A 415 -6.91 -1.38 -14.57
N ASN A 416 -7.40 -0.75 -15.64
CA ASN A 416 -7.69 0.67 -15.70
C ASN A 416 -9.16 0.98 -15.38
N VAL A 417 -9.43 1.86 -14.41
CA VAL A 417 -10.78 2.35 -14.11
C VAL A 417 -11.30 3.27 -15.22
N GLU A 418 -10.41 3.93 -15.98
CA GLU A 418 -10.81 4.73 -17.13
C GLU A 418 -11.16 3.88 -18.36
N ASN A 419 -10.59 2.67 -18.45
CA ASN A 419 -10.81 1.70 -19.54
C ASN A 419 -11.12 0.28 -18.98
N PRO A 420 -12.32 0.04 -18.39
CA PRO A 420 -12.63 -1.25 -17.75
C PRO A 420 -12.67 -2.44 -18.71
N SER A 421 -12.88 -2.17 -20.00
CA SER A 421 -12.80 -3.13 -21.11
C SER A 421 -11.39 -3.62 -21.43
N GLY A 422 -10.34 -2.93 -20.98
CA GLY A 422 -8.96 -3.36 -21.20
C GLY A 422 -8.64 -4.70 -20.51
N CYS A 423 -7.88 -5.56 -21.18
CA CYS A 423 -7.47 -6.88 -20.67
C CYS A 423 -6.59 -6.79 -19.40
N GLY A 424 -5.90 -5.66 -19.24
CA GLY A 424 -4.97 -5.41 -18.13
C GLY A 424 -3.61 -6.07 -18.32
N THR A 425 -2.83 -6.10 -17.23
CA THR A 425 -1.67 -6.99 -17.08
C THR A 425 -2.02 -8.09 -16.09
N LEU A 426 -1.83 -9.35 -16.49
CA LEU A 426 -2.02 -10.52 -15.64
C LEU A 426 -0.66 -11.04 -15.13
N ILE A 427 -0.47 -11.01 -13.81
CA ILE A 427 0.66 -11.64 -13.13
C ILE A 427 0.30 -13.11 -12.89
N CYS A 428 0.85 -14.01 -13.72
CA CYS A 428 0.56 -15.44 -13.69
C CYS A 428 1.55 -16.19 -12.79
N PRO A 429 1.12 -16.88 -11.71
CA PRO A 429 2.01 -17.79 -10.98
C PRO A 429 2.49 -18.89 -11.93
N ASP A 430 3.77 -19.26 -11.81
CA ASP A 430 4.59 -19.78 -12.90
C ASP A 430 4.20 -21.13 -13.54
N SER A 431 3.19 -21.82 -13.02
CA SER A 431 2.73 -23.13 -13.52
C SER A 431 2.09 -23.10 -14.92
N GLU A 432 1.79 -21.92 -15.48
CA GLU A 432 1.20 -21.78 -16.83
C GLU A 432 2.14 -21.19 -17.89
N LEU A 433 3.34 -20.72 -17.52
CA LEU A 433 4.34 -20.18 -18.47
C LEU A 433 5.33 -21.24 -18.96
N SER A 434 5.16 -22.49 -18.53
CA SER A 434 5.83 -23.67 -19.06
C SER A 434 4.90 -24.42 -20.03
N GLU A 435 4.94 -24.05 -21.31
CA GLU A 435 4.40 -24.91 -22.37
C GLU A 435 5.05 -26.30 -22.31
N SER A 436 4.29 -27.33 -22.69
CA SER A 436 4.70 -28.72 -22.49
C SER A 436 5.99 -29.04 -23.26
N PRO A 437 6.93 -29.79 -22.65
CA PRO A 437 8.13 -30.22 -23.36
C PRO A 437 7.77 -31.26 -24.42
N SER A 438 7.65 -30.81 -25.67
CA SER A 438 7.47 -31.68 -26.83
C SER A 438 8.62 -32.71 -26.90
N PRO A 439 8.33 -34.01 -27.13
CA PRO A 439 9.29 -35.09 -26.90
C PRO A 439 10.51 -34.98 -27.84
N VAL A 440 11.69 -34.79 -27.25
CA VAL A 440 12.95 -34.60 -27.98
C VAL A 440 13.38 -35.93 -28.62
N SER A 441 13.27 -36.01 -29.95
CA SER A 441 13.77 -37.15 -30.72
C SER A 441 15.30 -37.08 -30.86
N PRO A 442 16.06 -38.12 -30.48
CA PRO A 442 17.52 -38.07 -30.54
C PRO A 442 18.04 -38.27 -31.97
N VAL A 443 18.61 -37.22 -32.58
CA VAL A 443 19.32 -37.31 -33.87
C VAL A 443 20.80 -37.08 -33.65
N SER A 444 21.54 -38.17 -33.44
CA SER A 444 23.00 -38.18 -33.33
C SER A 444 23.65 -38.35 -34.70
N LYS A 445 24.45 -37.35 -35.13
CA LYS A 445 25.51 -37.50 -36.15
C LYS A 445 26.76 -36.70 -35.76
N PRO A 446 27.98 -37.21 -36.01
CA PRO A 446 29.21 -36.52 -35.59
C PRO A 446 29.55 -35.32 -36.48
N PHE A 447 30.32 -34.39 -35.92
CA PHE A 447 30.98 -33.31 -36.66
C PHE A 447 31.97 -33.88 -37.69
N SER A 448 31.99 -33.32 -38.90
CA SER A 448 33.07 -33.52 -39.87
C SER A 448 33.84 -32.21 -40.06
N THR A 449 35.16 -32.32 -40.18
CA THR A 449 36.08 -31.17 -40.15
C THR A 449 36.45 -30.70 -41.55
N HIS A 450 36.23 -29.42 -41.90
CA HIS A 450 36.99 -28.76 -42.96
C HIS A 450 37.15 -27.25 -42.76
N SER A 451 38.37 -26.79 -43.09
CA SER A 451 38.81 -25.46 -43.57
C SER A 451 38.26 -24.15 -42.94
N ARG A 452 39.20 -23.27 -42.57
CA ARG A 452 38.93 -21.86 -42.23
C ARG A 452 39.31 -20.95 -43.40
N THR A 453 38.41 -20.06 -43.82
CA THR A 453 38.74 -18.72 -44.35
C THR A 453 37.46 -17.89 -44.45
N GLY A 454 37.35 -16.81 -43.67
CA GLY A 454 36.15 -15.96 -43.62
C GLY A 454 36.27 -14.95 -42.48
N SER A 455 35.58 -13.81 -42.60
CA SER A 455 35.62 -12.72 -41.62
C SER A 455 34.89 -13.08 -40.32
N VAL A 456 35.39 -12.58 -39.19
CA VAL A 456 34.70 -12.68 -37.88
C VAL A 456 33.30 -12.05 -37.96
N SER A 457 33.11 -11.02 -38.80
CA SER A 457 31.82 -10.39 -39.06
C SER A 457 30.83 -11.31 -39.80
N GLU A 458 31.33 -12.16 -40.70
CA GLU A 458 30.51 -13.12 -41.45
C GLU A 458 30.11 -14.29 -40.55
N GLN A 459 31.02 -14.76 -39.69
CA GLN A 459 30.73 -15.80 -38.70
C GLN A 459 29.69 -15.35 -37.67
N LEU A 460 29.74 -14.09 -37.21
CA LEU A 460 28.69 -13.50 -36.36
C LEU A 460 27.34 -13.39 -37.09
N SER A 461 27.36 -13.08 -38.40
CA SER A 461 26.14 -13.00 -39.22
C SER A 461 25.54 -14.39 -39.48
N ALA A 462 26.36 -15.42 -39.68
CA ALA A 462 25.91 -16.81 -39.80
C ALA A 462 25.26 -17.33 -38.50
N LEU A 463 25.86 -17.04 -37.34
CA LEU A 463 25.29 -17.36 -36.02
C LEU A 463 23.94 -16.67 -35.72
N ALA A 464 23.61 -15.61 -36.46
CA ALA A 464 22.29 -14.97 -36.40
C ALA A 464 21.22 -15.69 -37.24
N LEU A 465 21.61 -16.52 -38.22
CA LEU A 465 20.73 -17.11 -39.24
C LEU A 465 20.66 -18.65 -39.23
N SER A 466 21.60 -19.36 -38.59
CA SER A 466 21.57 -20.83 -38.49
C SER A 466 21.25 -21.31 -37.06
N GLY A 467 20.02 -21.79 -36.83
CA GLY A 467 19.67 -22.52 -35.61
C GLY A 467 18.18 -22.49 -35.26
N SER A 468 17.49 -23.60 -35.57
CA SER A 468 16.19 -24.07 -35.06
C SER A 468 15.27 -23.07 -34.34
N GLU A 469 14.08 -22.81 -34.91
CA GLU A 469 13.05 -21.98 -34.30
C GLU A 469 12.44 -22.61 -33.03
N SER A 470 13.02 -22.28 -31.88
CA SER A 470 12.21 -21.84 -30.75
C SER A 470 12.27 -20.31 -30.69
N PRO A 471 11.20 -19.60 -30.29
CA PRO A 471 11.22 -18.14 -30.23
C PRO A 471 12.27 -17.69 -29.20
N ARG A 472 13.35 -17.05 -29.67
CA ARG A 472 14.39 -16.48 -28.79
C ARG A 472 13.74 -15.46 -27.87
N LYS A 473 13.51 -15.83 -26.60
CA LYS A 473 12.89 -14.97 -25.59
C LYS A 473 13.66 -13.65 -25.52
N LEU A 474 12.92 -12.54 -25.51
CA LEU A 474 13.46 -11.19 -25.39
C LEU A 474 13.29 -10.71 -23.95
N PRO A 475 14.01 -9.66 -23.53
CA PRO A 475 13.68 -8.92 -22.32
C PRO A 475 12.23 -8.42 -22.37
N THR A 476 11.59 -8.39 -21.21
CA THR A 476 10.16 -8.11 -21.06
C THR A 476 9.89 -6.61 -20.99
N ALA A 477 10.72 -5.86 -20.25
CA ALA A 477 10.56 -4.43 -20.07
C ALA A 477 11.89 -3.72 -19.72
N VAL A 478 11.90 -2.40 -19.84
CA VAL A 478 13.00 -1.54 -19.42
C VAL A 478 12.45 -0.37 -18.60
N THR A 479 13.05 -0.11 -17.43
CA THR A 479 12.65 1.00 -16.54
C THR A 479 13.80 1.96 -16.29
N ILE A 480 13.48 3.15 -15.77
CA ILE A 480 14.48 4.11 -15.34
C ILE A 480 14.05 4.82 -14.05
N LYS A 481 14.92 4.81 -13.04
CA LYS A 481 14.78 5.54 -11.77
C LYS A 481 15.71 6.75 -11.82
N GLU A 482 15.14 7.95 -11.83
CA GLU A 482 15.86 9.24 -11.86
C GLU A 482 16.16 9.77 -10.45
N HIS A 483 16.85 10.90 -10.35
CA HIS A 483 17.24 11.54 -9.08
C HIS A 483 18.14 10.64 -8.19
N ILE A 484 19.06 9.91 -8.83
CA ILE A 484 20.02 9.05 -8.17
C ILE A 484 21.32 9.79 -7.86
N ILE A 485 21.90 9.47 -6.71
CA ILE A 485 23.22 9.91 -6.27
C ILE A 485 24.11 8.67 -6.16
N VAL A 486 25.27 8.71 -6.81
CA VAL A 486 26.30 7.66 -6.69
C VAL A 486 27.36 8.11 -5.70
N ILE A 487 27.59 7.28 -4.67
CA ILE A 487 28.65 7.46 -3.68
C ILE A 487 29.72 6.39 -3.92
N ASN A 488 30.92 6.83 -4.30
CA ASN A 488 32.08 5.95 -4.52
C ASN A 488 33.02 6.08 -3.31
N VAL A 489 33.21 5.00 -2.55
CA VAL A 489 34.11 4.91 -1.38
C VAL A 489 35.31 4.04 -1.74
N ASN A 490 36.50 4.62 -1.70
CA ASN A 490 37.77 3.93 -1.96
C ASN A 490 38.56 3.76 -0.65
N SER A 491 38.76 2.50 -0.24
CA SER A 491 39.46 2.07 0.97
C SER A 491 40.92 2.53 0.99
N ASN A 492 41.38 2.95 2.18
CA ASN A 492 42.81 3.15 2.44
C ASN A 492 43.51 1.89 3.02
N ARG A 493 42.79 0.77 3.19
CA ARG A 493 43.28 -0.50 3.73
C ARG A 493 43.21 -1.62 2.69
N LYS A 494 44.35 -2.25 2.40
CA LYS A 494 44.54 -3.19 1.27
C LYS A 494 44.27 -4.68 1.58
N SER A 495 43.65 -5.06 2.70
CA SER A 495 43.58 -6.48 3.09
C SER A 495 42.38 -6.95 3.93
N VAL A 496 41.36 -6.12 4.17
CA VAL A 496 40.19 -6.50 5.00
C VAL A 496 38.88 -5.93 4.42
N SER A 497 38.43 -6.50 3.31
CA SER A 497 37.22 -6.06 2.58
C SER A 497 35.93 -6.23 3.40
N HIS A 498 35.76 -7.33 4.13
CA HIS A 498 34.55 -7.59 4.92
C HIS A 498 34.33 -6.57 6.05
N GLY A 499 35.39 -6.18 6.76
CA GLY A 499 35.33 -5.17 7.82
C GLY A 499 35.08 -3.76 7.28
N PHE A 500 35.61 -3.45 6.08
CA PHE A 500 35.34 -2.22 5.36
C PHE A 500 33.87 -2.12 4.92
N LEU A 501 33.31 -3.18 4.32
CA LEU A 501 31.89 -3.27 3.95
C LEU A 501 30.97 -3.16 5.17
N ALA A 502 31.24 -3.91 6.25
CA ALA A 502 30.48 -3.83 7.49
C ALA A 502 30.52 -2.42 8.12
N GLY A 503 31.67 -1.74 8.03
CA GLY A 503 31.80 -0.34 8.43
C GLY A 503 30.91 0.60 7.62
N ILE A 504 30.90 0.47 6.29
CA ILE A 504 30.06 1.26 5.38
C ILE A 504 28.57 1.03 5.67
N PHE A 505 28.10 -0.21 5.65
CA PHE A 505 26.67 -0.49 5.87
C PHE A 505 26.21 -0.13 7.28
N GLY A 506 27.06 -0.30 8.31
CA GLY A 506 26.76 0.17 9.65
C GLY A 506 26.66 1.70 9.77
N VAL A 507 27.37 2.47 8.95
CA VAL A 507 27.14 3.93 8.84
C VAL A 507 25.78 4.20 8.21
N LEU A 508 25.47 3.56 7.08
CA LEU A 508 24.22 3.81 6.34
C LEU A 508 22.98 3.47 7.17
N ASP A 509 22.99 2.34 7.87
CA ASP A 509 21.97 1.89 8.82
C ASP A 509 21.69 2.92 9.92
N ARG A 510 22.74 3.44 10.59
CA ARG A 510 22.61 4.50 11.62
C ARG A 510 21.94 5.79 11.14
N TYR A 511 21.95 6.06 9.83
CA TYR A 511 21.30 7.23 9.24
C TYR A 511 20.03 6.89 8.44
N GLY A 512 19.59 5.62 8.42
CA GLY A 512 18.42 5.15 7.69
C GLY A 512 18.56 5.26 6.16
N VAL A 513 19.78 5.17 5.61
CA VAL A 513 20.02 5.31 4.17
C VAL A 513 19.87 3.96 3.47
N VAL A 514 18.78 3.84 2.70
CA VAL A 514 18.56 2.71 1.77
C VAL A 514 19.45 2.88 0.54
N VAL A 515 19.95 1.76 0.01
CA VAL A 515 20.78 1.69 -1.20
C VAL A 515 20.06 0.87 -2.26
N ASP A 516 19.94 1.42 -3.48
CA ASP A 516 19.26 0.76 -4.61
C ASP A 516 20.20 -0.24 -5.32
N LEU A 517 21.42 0.20 -5.68
CA LEU A 517 22.43 -0.63 -6.32
C LEU A 517 23.77 -0.56 -5.60
N ILE A 518 24.47 -1.69 -5.60
CA ILE A 518 25.82 -1.85 -5.09
C ILE A 518 26.69 -2.44 -6.20
N SER A 519 27.91 -1.92 -6.33
CA SER A 519 28.98 -2.48 -7.15
C SER A 519 30.28 -2.46 -6.34
N THR A 520 31.02 -3.56 -6.33
CA THR A 520 32.18 -3.74 -5.42
C THR A 520 33.41 -4.30 -6.12
N SER A 521 34.55 -4.00 -5.51
CA SER A 521 35.85 -4.60 -5.79
C SER A 521 36.58 -4.81 -4.46
N GLU A 522 37.85 -5.24 -4.49
CA GLU A 522 38.65 -5.47 -3.28
C GLU A 522 38.83 -4.19 -2.42
N VAL A 523 38.88 -3.00 -3.05
CA VAL A 523 39.15 -1.72 -2.36
C VAL A 523 38.15 -0.60 -2.68
N HIS A 524 37.39 -0.67 -3.78
CA HIS A 524 36.33 0.30 -4.11
C HIS A 524 34.93 -0.28 -3.87
N VAL A 525 34.06 0.52 -3.27
CA VAL A 525 32.62 0.25 -3.11
C VAL A 525 31.85 1.43 -3.68
N SER A 526 31.04 1.18 -4.70
CA SER A 526 30.22 2.15 -5.40
C SER A 526 28.75 1.87 -5.14
N MET A 527 28.00 2.86 -4.67
CA MET A 527 26.62 2.70 -4.19
C MET A 527 25.71 3.75 -4.81
N ALA A 528 24.57 3.32 -5.35
CA ALA A 528 23.52 4.20 -5.86
C ALA A 528 22.42 4.35 -4.80
N ILE A 529 22.09 5.60 -4.45
CA ILE A 529 21.02 5.94 -3.51
C ILE A 529 20.05 6.94 -4.14
N GLU A 530 18.79 6.90 -3.73
CA GLU A 530 17.76 7.86 -4.17
C GLU A 530 17.87 9.20 -3.42
N ASP A 531 17.73 10.32 -4.13
CA ASP A 531 17.54 11.63 -3.51
C ASP A 531 16.09 11.76 -2.99
N THR A 532 15.87 11.16 -1.82
CA THR A 532 14.61 11.14 -1.07
C THR A 532 13.95 12.52 -0.88
N PHE A 533 14.70 13.62 -1.01
CA PHE A 533 14.19 14.97 -0.93
C PHE A 533 13.41 15.40 -2.19
N VAL A 534 13.74 14.87 -3.37
CA VAL A 534 13.05 15.19 -4.64
C VAL A 534 11.81 14.31 -4.82
N ALA A 535 11.88 13.03 -4.44
CA ALA A 535 10.77 12.08 -4.54
C ALA A 535 9.55 12.48 -3.67
N SER A 536 9.78 13.16 -2.55
CA SER A 536 8.73 13.69 -1.69
C SER A 536 8.33 15.12 -2.10
N GLY A 537 7.58 15.23 -3.20
CA GLY A 537 7.22 16.50 -3.86
C GLY A 537 6.45 17.52 -3.00
N GLY A 538 7.17 18.25 -2.14
CA GLY A 538 6.69 19.36 -1.32
C GLY A 538 7.85 20.22 -0.81
N GLY A 539 7.76 21.54 -0.94
CA GLY A 539 8.85 22.50 -0.70
C GLY A 539 9.23 22.75 0.76
N GLY A 540 9.47 21.68 1.55
CA GLY A 540 9.90 21.77 2.96
C GLY A 540 11.40 22.04 3.10
N SER A 541 11.79 23.28 3.40
CA SER A 541 13.20 23.69 3.41
C SER A 541 14.07 22.99 4.45
N GLY A 542 15.23 22.48 4.02
CA GLY A 542 16.44 22.42 4.85
C GLY A 542 16.71 21.14 5.65
N GLY A 543 16.07 20.02 5.34
CA GLY A 543 16.28 18.72 5.98
C GLY A 543 17.36 17.84 5.32
N GLY A 544 16.98 17.09 4.28
CA GLY A 544 17.69 15.89 3.78
C GLY A 544 19.17 16.05 3.45
N GLY A 545 19.56 17.16 2.82
CA GLY A 545 20.97 17.43 2.49
C GLY A 545 21.91 17.39 3.71
N LYS A 546 21.43 17.81 4.89
CA LYS A 546 22.20 17.75 6.15
C LYS A 546 22.43 16.31 6.64
N THR A 547 21.56 15.37 6.29
CA THR A 547 21.75 13.94 6.58
C THR A 547 22.80 13.36 5.64
N LEU A 548 22.67 13.60 4.33
CA LEU A 548 23.68 13.16 3.34
C LEU A 548 25.08 13.72 3.66
N ASP A 549 25.19 15.00 4.05
CA ASP A 549 26.46 15.62 4.47
C ASP A 549 27.03 15.04 5.78
N ARG A 550 26.20 14.43 6.64
CA ARG A 550 26.67 13.66 7.82
C ARG A 550 27.19 12.29 7.39
N VAL A 551 26.44 11.57 6.57
CA VAL A 551 26.84 10.27 6.02
C VAL A 551 28.18 10.38 5.28
N ILE A 552 28.33 11.35 4.38
CA ILE A 552 29.59 11.59 3.64
C ILE A 552 30.75 11.90 4.59
N ARG A 553 30.51 12.70 5.65
CA ARG A 553 31.54 13.04 6.66
C ARG A 553 31.98 11.81 7.44
N GLU A 554 31.06 10.89 7.76
CA GLU A 554 31.36 9.67 8.50
C GLU A 554 32.00 8.59 7.62
N LEU A 555 31.54 8.39 6.38
CA LEU A 555 32.15 7.49 5.40
C LEU A 555 33.61 7.86 5.06
N ARG A 556 33.97 9.16 5.14
CA ARG A 556 35.37 9.63 5.02
C ARG A 556 36.32 9.09 6.09
N SER A 557 35.83 8.52 7.19
CA SER A 557 36.66 7.76 8.14
C SER A 557 37.17 6.42 7.57
N SER A 558 36.42 5.84 6.63
CA SER A 558 36.68 4.51 6.04
C SER A 558 37.49 4.58 4.73
N GLY A 559 37.57 5.75 4.09
CA GLY A 559 38.26 5.89 2.82
C GLY A 559 38.09 7.27 2.17
N THR A 560 38.63 7.42 0.97
CA THR A 560 38.35 8.59 0.12
C THR A 560 36.96 8.44 -0.52
N VAL A 561 36.14 9.49 -0.45
CA VAL A 561 34.73 9.46 -0.91
C VAL A 561 34.51 10.50 -2.00
N SER A 562 34.06 10.07 -3.19
CA SER A 562 33.48 10.96 -4.21
C SER A 562 31.96 10.75 -4.31
N VAL A 563 31.25 11.78 -4.78
CA VAL A 563 29.79 11.81 -4.85
C VAL A 563 29.36 12.45 -6.17
N HIS A 564 28.64 11.69 -6.98
CA HIS A 564 28.11 12.10 -8.27
C HIS A 564 26.60 12.25 -8.14
N ARG A 565 26.06 13.41 -8.52
CA ARG A 565 24.62 13.72 -8.45
C ARG A 565 24.03 13.82 -9.85
N ASN A 566 22.71 13.83 -9.96
CA ASN A 566 21.98 13.87 -11.22
C ASN A 566 22.23 12.63 -12.10
N MET A 567 22.26 11.45 -11.46
CA MET A 567 22.36 10.17 -12.15
C MET A 567 20.96 9.53 -12.29
N ALA A 568 20.86 8.50 -13.13
CA ALA A 568 19.68 7.65 -13.25
C ALA A 568 20.08 6.17 -13.34
N ILE A 569 19.31 5.28 -12.69
CA ILE A 569 19.43 3.82 -12.82
C ILE A 569 18.55 3.38 -13.99
N LEU A 570 19.16 2.85 -15.05
CA LEU A 570 18.49 2.20 -16.17
C LEU A 570 18.53 0.68 -15.95
N SER A 571 17.36 0.04 -15.87
CA SER A 571 17.23 -1.39 -15.59
C SER A 571 16.51 -2.12 -16.72
N LEU A 572 17.13 -3.19 -17.24
CA LEU A 572 16.54 -4.09 -18.23
C LEU A 572 16.07 -5.37 -17.53
N VAL A 573 14.78 -5.70 -17.66
CA VAL A 573 14.13 -6.79 -16.90
C VAL A 573 13.55 -7.85 -17.85
N GLY A 574 13.74 -9.12 -17.52
CA GLY A 574 13.09 -10.23 -18.21
C GLY A 574 13.37 -11.58 -17.53
N LYS A 575 12.45 -12.53 -17.68
CA LYS A 575 12.57 -13.85 -17.08
C LYS A 575 13.79 -14.62 -17.62
N ASN A 576 14.60 -15.14 -16.71
CA ASN A 576 15.79 -15.97 -16.98
C ASN A 576 16.88 -15.28 -17.83
N MET A 577 17.34 -14.07 -17.48
CA MET A 577 18.39 -13.34 -18.24
C MET A 577 19.68 -14.17 -18.41
N ARG A 578 20.02 -15.06 -17.48
CA ARG A 578 21.13 -16.04 -17.61
C ARG A 578 21.10 -16.82 -18.92
N HIS A 579 19.91 -17.16 -19.42
CA HIS A 579 19.75 -17.91 -20.67
C HIS A 579 19.65 -17.01 -21.91
N LEU A 580 19.51 -15.68 -21.74
CA LEU A 580 19.44 -14.71 -22.83
C LEU A 580 20.85 -14.25 -23.24
N VAL A 581 21.70 -15.22 -23.58
CA VAL A 581 23.12 -15.00 -23.92
C VAL A 581 23.25 -13.95 -25.03
N GLY A 582 24.02 -12.90 -24.75
CA GLY A 582 24.24 -11.77 -25.66
C GLY A 582 23.36 -10.54 -25.39
N ILE A 583 22.29 -10.61 -24.58
CA ILE A 583 21.45 -9.43 -24.27
C ILE A 583 22.24 -8.35 -23.53
N ALA A 584 23.08 -8.70 -22.55
CA ALA A 584 23.96 -7.73 -21.87
C ALA A 584 24.90 -7.03 -22.86
N GLY A 585 25.50 -7.79 -23.79
CA GLY A 585 26.34 -7.27 -24.85
C GLY A 585 25.59 -6.34 -25.80
N LEU A 586 24.35 -6.69 -26.18
CA LEU A 586 23.46 -5.85 -27.00
C LEU A 586 23.10 -4.55 -26.27
N MET A 587 22.75 -4.60 -24.99
CA MET A 587 22.42 -3.44 -24.16
C MET A 587 23.59 -2.45 -24.11
N PHE A 588 24.78 -2.88 -23.68
CA PHE A 588 25.93 -1.99 -23.55
C PHE A 588 26.49 -1.54 -24.92
N THR A 589 26.43 -2.37 -25.96
CA THR A 589 26.74 -1.94 -27.34
C THR A 589 25.77 -0.88 -27.85
N THR A 590 24.49 -0.97 -27.48
CA THR A 590 23.47 0.01 -27.88
C THR A 590 23.68 1.35 -27.17
N LEU A 591 23.96 1.35 -25.86
CA LEU A 591 24.30 2.57 -25.12
C LEU A 591 25.59 3.22 -25.65
N GLY A 592 26.63 2.43 -25.92
CA GLY A 592 27.89 2.91 -26.52
C GLY A 592 27.68 3.52 -27.90
N LYS A 593 26.90 2.88 -28.79
CA LYS A 593 26.51 3.45 -30.09
C LYS A 593 25.66 4.71 -29.97
N GLY A 594 24.85 4.81 -28.92
CA GLY A 594 24.10 6.01 -28.57
C GLY A 594 24.96 7.13 -27.98
N ASN A 595 26.27 6.92 -27.76
CA ASN A 595 27.14 7.81 -27.00
C ASN A 595 26.48 8.19 -25.65
N VAL A 596 26.13 7.16 -24.88
CA VAL A 596 25.69 7.25 -23.47
C VAL A 596 26.79 6.64 -22.62
N ASN A 597 27.34 7.41 -21.67
CA ASN A 597 28.37 6.90 -20.75
C ASN A 597 27.74 6.12 -19.59
N ILE A 598 28.48 5.13 -19.07
CA ILE A 598 28.03 4.27 -17.96
C ILE A 598 29.00 4.44 -16.78
N GLU A 599 28.48 4.87 -15.64
CA GLU A 599 29.24 5.07 -14.38
C GLU A 599 29.33 3.77 -13.57
N MET A 600 28.28 2.96 -13.57
CA MET A 600 28.18 1.73 -12.78
C MET A 600 27.40 0.66 -13.56
N ILE A 601 27.78 -0.60 -13.39
CA ILE A 601 26.98 -1.77 -13.78
C ILE A 601 26.77 -2.63 -12.52
N SER A 602 25.57 -3.18 -12.39
CA SER A 602 25.24 -4.19 -11.37
C SER A 602 24.25 -5.21 -11.96
N GLN A 603 24.47 -6.49 -11.65
CA GLN A 603 23.59 -7.60 -12.05
C GLN A 603 23.41 -8.49 -10.82
N GLY A 604 22.16 -8.64 -10.36
CA GLY A 604 21.84 -9.40 -9.17
C GLY A 604 21.89 -10.92 -9.36
N ALA A 605 22.01 -11.65 -8.24
CA ALA A 605 21.90 -13.10 -8.21
C ALA A 605 20.48 -13.63 -8.56
N SER A 606 19.47 -12.74 -8.63
CA SER A 606 18.14 -13.05 -9.17
C SER A 606 18.15 -13.30 -10.67
N GLU A 607 19.12 -12.74 -11.42
CA GLU A 607 19.28 -12.91 -12.87
C GLU A 607 18.02 -12.62 -13.70
N ILE A 608 17.16 -11.73 -13.18
CA ILE A 608 15.96 -11.20 -13.84
C ILE A 608 16.18 -9.74 -14.26
N ASN A 609 17.05 -9.00 -13.55
CA ASN A 609 17.49 -7.66 -13.90
C ASN A 609 18.93 -7.64 -14.46
N ILE A 610 19.22 -6.62 -15.28
CA ILE A 610 20.56 -6.07 -15.51
C ILE A 610 20.43 -4.55 -15.41
N SER A 611 21.19 -3.94 -14.50
CA SER A 611 21.04 -2.52 -14.15
C SER A 611 22.34 -1.76 -14.38
N CYS A 612 22.25 -0.52 -14.85
CA CYS A 612 23.40 0.36 -15.01
C CYS A 612 23.05 1.80 -14.65
N VAL A 613 24.03 2.56 -14.17
CA VAL A 613 23.87 3.97 -13.80
C VAL A 613 24.48 4.86 -14.87
N ILE A 614 23.70 5.83 -15.34
CA ILE A 614 24.02 6.78 -16.41
C ILE A 614 23.72 8.22 -15.95
N ASP A 615 24.20 9.21 -16.68
CA ASP A 615 23.83 10.62 -16.43
C ASP A 615 22.33 10.83 -16.71
N SER A 616 21.64 11.55 -15.83
CA SER A 616 20.20 11.83 -15.94
C SER A 616 19.83 12.64 -17.19
N GLN A 617 20.77 13.31 -17.85
CA GLN A 617 20.57 13.99 -19.14
C GLN A 617 20.38 12.99 -20.30
N ASP A 618 21.03 11.82 -20.23
CA ASP A 618 20.89 10.75 -21.23
C ASP A 618 19.69 9.83 -20.95
N ALA A 619 19.01 9.96 -19.81
CA ALA A 619 17.98 9.04 -19.31
C ALA A 619 16.92 8.65 -20.36
N VAL A 620 16.20 9.64 -20.92
CA VAL A 620 15.13 9.41 -21.91
C VAL A 620 15.68 8.82 -23.21
N LYS A 621 16.86 9.25 -23.64
CA LYS A 621 17.55 8.77 -24.85
C LYS A 621 17.97 7.30 -24.69
N ALA A 622 18.60 6.95 -23.59
CA ALA A 622 19.02 5.59 -23.27
C ALA A 622 17.82 4.64 -23.16
N LEU A 623 16.74 5.07 -22.49
CA LEU A 623 15.50 4.30 -22.35
C LEU A 623 14.87 3.97 -23.72
N ASN A 624 14.76 4.96 -24.62
CA ASN A 624 14.24 4.74 -25.98
C ASN A 624 15.15 3.83 -26.83
N LEU A 625 16.48 4.02 -26.77
CA LEU A 625 17.45 3.19 -27.49
C LEU A 625 17.37 1.71 -27.08
N ILE A 626 17.28 1.43 -25.78
CA ILE A 626 17.14 0.06 -25.26
C ILE A 626 15.76 -0.53 -25.58
N HIS A 627 14.67 0.25 -25.47
CA HIS A 627 13.32 -0.20 -25.83
C HIS A 627 13.25 -0.66 -27.29
N GLN A 628 13.78 0.13 -28.22
CA GLN A 628 13.82 -0.22 -29.64
C GLN A 628 14.73 -1.42 -29.92
N SER A 629 15.95 -1.43 -29.37
CA SER A 629 16.99 -2.39 -29.75
C SER A 629 16.87 -3.75 -29.06
N CYS A 630 16.55 -3.77 -27.76
CA CYS A 630 16.54 -5.00 -26.96
C CYS A 630 15.17 -5.71 -27.00
N LEU A 631 14.06 -4.96 -26.96
CA LEU A 631 12.70 -5.53 -26.99
C LEU A 631 12.18 -5.74 -28.42
N ARG A 632 12.94 -5.30 -29.45
CA ARG A 632 12.68 -5.48 -30.89
C ARG A 632 11.26 -5.12 -31.32
N VAL A 633 10.72 -4.01 -30.79
CA VAL A 633 9.38 -3.56 -31.16
C VAL A 633 9.36 -3.21 -32.66
N PRO A 634 8.45 -3.81 -33.47
CA PRO A 634 8.40 -3.53 -34.90
C PRO A 634 8.15 -2.04 -35.17
N ALA A 635 8.98 -1.43 -36.01
CA ALA A 635 8.94 0.01 -36.33
C ALA A 635 7.79 0.39 -37.27
N SER A 636 6.59 -0.16 -37.04
CA SER A 636 5.39 0.09 -37.85
C SER A 636 4.10 -0.29 -37.10
N TYR A 637 3.61 0.59 -36.23
CA TYR A 637 2.18 0.70 -35.97
C TYR A 637 1.70 2.07 -36.44
N SER A 638 1.55 2.19 -37.77
CA SER A 638 0.97 3.40 -38.37
C SER A 638 -0.49 3.49 -37.95
N ALA A 639 -0.96 4.69 -37.59
CA ALA A 639 -2.31 4.91 -37.10
C ALA A 639 -3.35 4.75 -38.23
N ASN A 640 -3.82 3.52 -38.45
CA ASN A 640 -5.03 3.19 -39.24
C ASN A 640 -5.46 1.72 -39.04
N SER A 641 -6.21 1.45 -37.96
CA SER A 641 -6.90 0.17 -37.76
C SER A 641 -8.24 0.35 -37.01
N THR A 642 -9.14 1.16 -37.57
CA THR A 642 -10.54 1.20 -37.15
C THR A 642 -11.22 -0.17 -37.32
N ASN A 643 -11.98 -0.59 -36.32
CA ASN A 643 -12.93 -1.71 -36.34
C ASN A 643 -12.41 -3.07 -36.84
N ARG A 644 -11.81 -3.86 -35.93
CA ARG A 644 -12.14 -5.29 -35.78
C ARG A 644 -12.26 -5.63 -34.30
N GLY A 645 -13.46 -6.06 -33.91
CA GLY A 645 -13.69 -6.61 -32.57
C GLY A 645 -13.44 -8.11 -32.61
N GLU A 646 -12.33 -8.55 -32.03
CA GLU A 646 -12.11 -9.97 -31.70
C GLU A 646 -12.38 -10.13 -30.21
N SER A 647 -13.39 -10.93 -29.87
CA SER A 647 -13.79 -11.19 -28.50
C SER A 647 -12.79 -12.12 -27.82
N CYS A 648 -12.14 -11.69 -26.74
CA CYS A 648 -11.44 -12.60 -25.85
C CYS A 648 -12.43 -13.66 -25.34
N GLY A 649 -12.16 -14.92 -25.64
CA GLY A 649 -12.84 -16.05 -25.01
C GLY A 649 -12.52 -16.12 -23.52
N LEU A 650 -13.45 -16.73 -22.77
CA LEU A 650 -13.34 -17.01 -21.33
C LEU A 650 -12.32 -18.13 -21.06
#